data_AF-A0A814ZWZ8-F1
#
_entry.id   AF-A0A814ZWZ8-F1
#
_cell.length_a   1.000
_cell.length_b   1.000
_cell.length_c   1.000
_cell.angle_alpha   90.00
_cell.angle_beta   90.00
_cell.angle_gamma   90.00
#
_symmetry.space_group_name_H-M   'P 1'
#
loop_
_entity.id
_entity.type
_entity.pdbx_description
1 polymer ?
#
loop_
_entity_poly.entity_id
_entity_poly.type
_entity_poly.pdbx_seq_one_letter_code
_entity_poly.pdbx_strand_id
1 'polypeptide(L)'
;MITVCNSIVLDIVMANKVAPVPDSKLPSFTTSKTSSPFLDIMRTYVQSKMCYHPSALTNANVTNINNKAVAYQIDLWTLVDRRSAKQRERPYNAENTPREPLKNLWSYDFGHPKTVLKKKLKLTYDLMQTSWKTICPKCDGHGRYDCWSCDGRGLKHCTNCPTNYSTTYYTATCSSCHGSRLKKCSSCGGSGRIDCSRCSKRGILLHWYELKIVWYTIHSVSYQSNTPLPPKKIKKAPGKENSFTVDVIWSQTTSFDQYFQSKLATPLNSLVKIDQLTRDFNKKHLKKMKKDRRMIGLKCEIQRLGVTEVEYEIEGFTNKRDVNMGNRFHFYHYGIGKKNEPLVYENDYPLNACGCFGVGCAHYSKCCTQSFSITENKTMASKVAPAPDTSSPFLDIMKTYVQSKMCYHPSALMNANVTNVNTKATAYQIDLWTLIDRRTIEQQGRPYNGENTPQEQLRDPWSYDFGRPAIVLENRQKSVHDLMQTSWKAACSKCNGHGMHNCASCHGRGRRACTHCGTTQNSAQHAHQCISCHGTRTVTCSNCRGHGKVSCTRCNRRGVLLHWHRLTIEWYTLHSVSYQSNTPLPVKKIKQAPGKQIYLSLEQGWSQTAQFDQYFQSRLATLPNCSVKINELTEDYNKKHLQNIKQNMRMIALKCEIQKLDITEVEYEIEGFTNKRDENMGNKFRFYHYGVGKENEPLVYENDYPLNTCGCCGAGCAHYSKCCTVM
;
A
#
# COMPACT_ATOMS: atom_id res chain seq x y z
N MET A 1 -15.22 22.25 24.41
CA MET A 1 -16.44 21.94 23.62
C MET A 1 -16.53 20.43 23.41
N ILE A 2 -16.92 19.68 24.45
CA ILE A 2 -17.10 18.21 24.39
C ILE A 2 -18.49 17.94 24.95
N THR A 3 -19.54 18.16 24.14
CA THR A 3 -20.92 17.81 24.55
C THR A 3 -21.91 17.65 23.37
N VAL A 4 -21.48 17.21 22.17
CA VAL A 4 -22.45 16.96 21.06
C VAL A 4 -22.11 15.73 20.18
N CYS A 5 -21.64 14.61 20.76
CA CYS A 5 -21.43 13.38 19.97
C CYS A 5 -21.94 12.10 20.65
N ASN A 6 -22.91 12.20 21.57
CA ASN A 6 -23.56 11.02 22.18
C ASN A 6 -24.91 10.64 21.53
N SER A 7 -25.40 11.37 20.53
CA SER A 7 -26.69 11.08 19.88
C SER A 7 -26.58 10.28 18.57
N ILE A 8 -25.38 10.03 18.02
CA ILE A 8 -25.22 9.29 16.75
C ILE A 8 -24.80 7.82 16.96
N VAL A 9 -24.50 7.42 18.20
CA VAL A 9 -24.07 6.04 18.52
C VAL A 9 -25.25 5.11 18.81
N LEU A 10 -26.45 5.63 19.09
CA LEU A 10 -27.64 4.78 19.31
C LEU A 10 -28.33 4.30 18.03
N ASP A 11 -28.22 5.01 16.91
CA ASP A 11 -28.89 4.62 15.67
C ASP A 11 -28.17 3.50 14.90
N ILE A 12 -26.88 3.28 15.17
CA ILE A 12 -26.09 2.19 14.54
C ILE A 12 -26.27 0.85 15.29
N VAL A 13 -26.72 0.87 16.55
CA VAL A 13 -26.94 -0.35 17.34
C VAL A 13 -28.31 -0.98 17.06
N MET A 14 -29.27 -0.23 16.50
CA MET A 14 -30.61 -0.76 16.15
C MET A 14 -30.70 -1.41 14.76
N ALA A 15 -29.70 -1.25 13.89
CA ALA A 15 -29.75 -1.75 12.50
C ALA A 15 -29.16 -3.15 12.27
N ASN A 16 -28.47 -3.73 13.26
CA ASN A 16 -27.95 -5.11 13.19
C ASN A 16 -28.78 -6.07 14.04
N LYS A 17 -30.08 -6.13 13.77
CA LYS A 17 -30.83 -7.36 14.05
C LYS A 17 -30.37 -8.39 13.01
N VAL A 18 -29.49 -9.29 13.43
CA VAL A 18 -29.27 -10.55 12.73
C VAL A 18 -30.64 -11.21 12.60
N ALA A 19 -31.13 -11.30 11.36
CA ALA A 19 -32.33 -12.07 11.08
C ALA A 19 -32.09 -13.51 11.56
N PRO A 20 -33.04 -14.14 12.27
CA PRO A 20 -32.95 -15.56 12.55
C PRO A 20 -32.81 -16.30 11.22
N VAL A 21 -31.79 -17.15 11.14
CA VAL A 21 -31.62 -18.10 10.03
C VAL A 21 -32.92 -18.88 9.91
N PRO A 22 -33.54 -18.99 8.72
CA PRO A 22 -34.73 -19.79 8.56
C PRO A 22 -34.41 -21.23 8.96
N ASP A 23 -35.22 -21.79 9.86
CA ASP A 23 -35.21 -23.22 10.15
C ASP A 23 -35.32 -23.97 8.82
N SER A 24 -34.19 -24.52 8.37
CA SER A 24 -34.19 -25.51 7.32
C SER A 24 -34.97 -26.69 7.88
N LYS A 25 -36.25 -26.80 7.49
CA LYS A 25 -37.07 -27.99 7.70
C LYS A 25 -36.31 -29.18 7.14
N LEU A 26 -35.64 -29.93 8.01
CA LEU A 26 -35.26 -31.29 7.72
C LEU A 26 -36.53 -32.15 7.66
N PRO A 27 -36.60 -33.15 6.77
CA PRO A 27 -37.76 -34.00 6.65
C PRO A 27 -37.99 -34.75 7.96
N SER A 28 -39.25 -34.83 8.39
CA SER A 28 -39.67 -35.73 9.46
C SER A 28 -39.45 -37.17 9.02
N PHE A 29 -38.44 -37.84 9.56
CA PHE A 29 -38.22 -39.27 9.35
C PHE A 29 -38.88 -40.08 10.45
N THR A 30 -39.84 -40.90 10.03
CA THR A 30 -40.47 -41.95 10.81
C THR A 30 -39.43 -43.01 11.20
N THR A 31 -39.61 -43.52 12.41
CA THR A 31 -38.76 -44.49 13.10
C THR A 31 -38.59 -45.80 12.32
N SER A 32 -37.39 -46.04 11.78
CA SER A 32 -36.90 -47.39 11.47
C SER A 32 -35.41 -47.49 11.83
N LYS A 33 -35.01 -48.60 12.44
CA LYS A 33 -33.64 -48.89 12.92
C LYS A 33 -32.64 -48.76 11.76
N THR A 34 -32.07 -47.57 11.58
CA THR A 34 -30.99 -47.27 10.62
C THR A 34 -29.88 -46.59 11.41
N SER A 35 -28.63 -47.04 11.22
CA SER A 35 -27.47 -46.52 11.95
C SER A 35 -27.33 -45.01 11.72
N SER A 36 -27.12 -44.24 12.79
CA SER A 36 -26.90 -42.80 12.69
C SER A 36 -25.69 -42.50 11.77
N PRO A 37 -25.79 -41.55 10.83
CA PRO A 37 -24.68 -41.19 9.93
C PRO A 37 -23.42 -40.74 10.70
N PHE A 38 -23.58 -40.26 11.93
CA PHE A 38 -22.47 -39.91 12.82
C PHE A 38 -21.73 -41.15 13.35
N LEU A 39 -22.42 -42.26 13.59
CA LEU A 39 -21.77 -43.52 13.96
C LEU A 39 -21.03 -44.14 12.78
N ASP A 40 -21.48 -43.91 11.55
CA ASP A 40 -20.77 -44.36 10.34
C ASP A 40 -19.47 -43.57 10.12
N ILE A 41 -19.51 -42.26 10.37
CA ILE A 41 -18.32 -41.39 10.44
C ILE A 41 -17.32 -41.91 11.49
N MET A 42 -17.82 -42.20 12.69
CA MET A 42 -16.99 -42.71 13.78
C MET A 42 -16.43 -44.11 13.46
N ARG A 43 -17.22 -45.00 12.86
CA ARG A 43 -16.79 -46.33 12.45
C ARG A 43 -15.66 -46.29 11.43
N THR A 44 -15.77 -45.40 10.44
CA THR A 44 -14.72 -45.15 9.44
C THR A 44 -13.43 -44.65 10.12
N TYR A 45 -13.55 -43.74 11.08
CA TYR A 45 -12.41 -43.25 11.86
C TYR A 45 -11.75 -44.36 12.68
N VAL A 46 -12.52 -45.15 13.43
CA VAL A 46 -12.05 -46.26 14.26
C VAL A 46 -11.32 -47.32 13.42
N GLN A 47 -11.87 -47.69 12.27
CA GLN A 47 -11.23 -48.62 11.33
C GLN A 47 -9.86 -48.14 10.83
N SER A 48 -9.63 -46.82 10.82
CA SER A 48 -8.33 -46.23 10.46
C SER A 48 -7.30 -46.26 11.60
N LYS A 49 -7.65 -46.74 12.81
CA LYS A 49 -6.79 -46.75 14.00
C LYS A 49 -6.43 -48.18 14.41
N MET A 50 -5.13 -48.44 14.54
CA MET A 50 -4.61 -49.78 14.88
C MET A 50 -5.03 -50.31 16.26
N CYS A 51 -5.38 -49.44 17.21
CA CYS A 51 -5.73 -49.84 18.59
C CYS A 51 -7.23 -49.75 18.90
N TYR A 52 -8.06 -49.50 17.88
CA TYR A 52 -9.49 -49.32 18.04
C TYR A 52 -10.19 -50.51 17.37
N HIS A 53 -11.25 -51.03 17.99
CA HIS A 53 -12.01 -52.14 17.42
C HIS A 53 -13.46 -51.71 17.14
N PRO A 54 -13.94 -51.80 15.88
CA PRO A 54 -15.28 -51.32 15.51
C PRO A 54 -16.45 -52.01 16.21
N SER A 55 -16.25 -53.20 16.80
CA SER A 55 -17.32 -53.94 17.48
C SER A 55 -17.93 -53.19 18.66
N ALA A 56 -17.18 -52.29 19.31
CA ALA A 56 -17.74 -51.44 20.35
C ALA A 56 -18.78 -50.44 19.80
N LEU A 57 -18.84 -50.20 18.49
CA LEU A 57 -19.86 -49.37 17.87
C LEU A 57 -21.09 -50.16 17.37
N THR A 58 -21.15 -51.48 17.57
CA THR A 58 -22.28 -52.30 17.12
C THR A 58 -23.54 -52.01 17.93
N ASN A 59 -23.39 -51.77 19.23
CA ASN A 59 -24.48 -51.43 20.16
C ASN A 59 -24.38 -49.98 20.66
N ALA A 60 -23.77 -49.10 19.86
CA ALA A 60 -23.66 -47.69 20.21
C ALA A 60 -24.92 -46.93 19.79
N ASN A 61 -25.38 -46.01 20.64
CA ASN A 61 -26.50 -45.12 20.33
C ASN A 61 -26.10 -43.66 20.54
N VAL A 62 -26.42 -42.80 19.56
CA VAL A 62 -26.18 -41.35 19.68
C VAL A 62 -27.21 -40.77 20.64
N THR A 63 -26.75 -40.12 21.69
CA THR A 63 -27.62 -39.53 22.72
C THR A 63 -27.80 -38.03 22.53
N ASN A 64 -26.80 -37.34 21.95
CA ASN A 64 -26.86 -35.90 21.73
C ASN A 64 -25.93 -35.45 20.59
N ILE A 65 -26.32 -34.40 19.88
CA ILE A 65 -25.53 -33.76 18.83
C ILE A 65 -25.50 -32.25 19.08
N ASN A 66 -24.34 -31.73 19.41
CA ASN A 66 -24.12 -30.32 19.70
C ASN A 66 -23.38 -29.63 18.55
N ASN A 67 -24.11 -28.84 17.76
CA ASN A 67 -23.58 -28.02 16.65
C ASN A 67 -23.09 -26.63 17.08
N LYS A 68 -23.11 -26.31 18.39
CA LYS A 68 -22.56 -25.04 18.92
C LYS A 68 -21.06 -25.11 19.18
N ALA A 69 -20.45 -26.28 19.00
CA ALA A 69 -19.02 -26.46 19.06
C ALA A 69 -18.34 -25.70 17.89
N VAL A 70 -17.37 -24.85 18.22
CA VAL A 70 -16.68 -24.00 17.24
C VAL A 70 -15.19 -23.90 17.56
N ALA A 71 -14.39 -23.82 16.51
CA ALA A 71 -12.98 -23.50 16.59
C ALA A 71 -12.66 -22.33 15.67
N TYR A 72 -11.65 -21.55 16.05
CA TYR A 72 -11.19 -20.37 15.34
C TYR A 72 -9.69 -20.47 15.07
N GLN A 73 -9.31 -20.13 13.86
CA GLN A 73 -7.94 -19.73 13.53
C GLN A 73 -7.93 -18.21 13.38
N ILE A 74 -7.02 -17.55 14.08
CA ILE A 74 -6.88 -16.09 14.05
C ILE A 74 -5.49 -15.75 13.54
N ASP A 75 -5.45 -15.10 12.40
CA ASP A 75 -4.24 -14.62 11.76
C ASP A 75 -4.12 -13.12 11.97
N LEU A 76 -2.99 -12.70 12.54
CA LEU A 76 -2.67 -11.29 12.72
C LEU A 76 -1.40 -10.91 11.97
N TRP A 77 -1.51 -9.86 11.17
CA TRP A 77 -0.40 -9.23 10.49
C TRP A 77 -0.20 -7.84 11.03
N THR A 78 1.02 -7.56 11.48
CA THR A 78 1.40 -6.27 11.99
C THR A 78 2.47 -5.68 11.09
N LEU A 79 2.18 -4.52 10.52
CA LEU A 79 3.17 -3.78 9.75
C LEU A 79 4.03 -2.95 10.71
N VAL A 80 5.34 -3.14 10.58
CA VAL A 80 6.36 -2.56 11.46
C VAL A 80 7.21 -1.59 10.67
N ASP A 81 7.45 -0.42 11.23
CA ASP A 81 8.48 0.54 10.81
C ASP A 81 9.67 0.43 11.77
N ARG A 82 10.87 0.34 11.19
CA ARG A 82 12.14 0.36 11.91
C ARG A 82 13.07 1.36 11.25
N ARG A 83 13.60 2.29 12.04
CA ARG A 83 14.50 3.35 11.56
C ARG A 83 15.84 3.30 12.27
N SER A 84 16.90 3.62 11.53
CA SER A 84 18.26 3.74 12.04
C SER A 84 19.01 4.83 11.29
N ALA A 85 19.83 5.62 11.96
CA ALA A 85 20.69 6.62 11.32
C ALA A 85 22.16 6.19 11.40
N LYS A 86 22.93 6.46 10.35
CA LYS A 86 24.38 6.23 10.30
C LYS A 86 25.07 7.49 9.80
N GLN A 87 26.17 7.88 10.45
CA GLN A 87 26.99 8.97 9.97
C GLN A 87 27.73 8.58 8.68
N ARG A 88 27.71 9.49 7.72
CA ARG A 88 28.43 9.43 6.45
C ARG A 88 29.39 10.59 6.34
N GLU A 89 30.37 10.45 5.46
CA GLU A 89 31.37 11.48 5.19
C GLU A 89 31.82 11.50 3.72
N ARG A 90 32.24 12.67 3.25
CA ARG A 90 32.89 12.87 1.94
C ARG A 90 33.76 14.12 1.92
N PRO A 91 34.65 14.31 0.94
CA PRO A 91 35.34 15.57 0.71
C PRO A 91 34.37 16.75 0.60
N TYR A 92 34.63 17.84 1.31
CA TYR A 92 33.77 19.02 1.29
C TYR A 92 33.88 19.80 -0.03
N ASN A 93 32.77 20.08 -0.73
CA ASN A 93 32.77 20.72 -2.05
C ASN A 93 32.19 22.16 -2.03
N ALA A 94 32.51 22.96 -1.03
CA ALA A 94 31.99 24.34 -0.90
C ALA A 94 30.46 24.45 -0.83
N GLU A 95 29.78 23.38 -0.41
CA GLU A 95 28.32 23.33 -0.27
C GLU A 95 27.86 24.07 1.00
N ASN A 96 26.60 24.50 1.01
CA ASN A 96 25.97 25.06 2.21
C ASN A 96 25.78 23.98 3.28
N THR A 97 26.05 24.33 4.54
CA THR A 97 25.94 23.42 5.69
C THR A 97 24.90 23.95 6.68
N PRO A 98 23.63 23.48 6.61
CA PRO A 98 22.53 24.01 7.40
C PRO A 98 22.65 23.75 8.91
N ARG A 99 23.54 22.83 9.32
CA ARG A 99 23.90 22.55 10.74
C ARG A 99 22.70 22.22 11.64
N GLU A 100 21.63 21.63 11.11
CA GLU A 100 20.54 21.15 11.94
C GLU A 100 20.95 19.90 12.74
N PRO A 101 20.64 19.81 14.05
CA PRO A 101 20.87 18.59 14.80
C PRO A 101 19.97 17.46 14.27
N LEU A 102 20.45 16.21 14.40
CA LEU A 102 19.62 15.03 14.11
C LEU A 102 18.43 15.01 15.07
N LYS A 103 17.24 15.24 14.54
CA LYS A 103 15.98 15.17 15.28
C LYS A 103 15.64 13.70 15.57
N ASN A 104 14.61 13.49 16.38
CA ASN A 104 14.06 12.15 16.58
C ASN A 104 13.78 11.47 15.22
N LEU A 105 14.23 10.23 15.02
CA LEU A 105 14.08 9.53 13.71
C LEU A 105 12.62 9.41 13.25
N TRP A 106 11.67 9.48 14.18
CA TRP A 106 10.24 9.42 13.93
C TRP A 106 9.60 10.77 13.60
N SER A 107 10.30 11.89 13.81
CA SER A 107 9.79 13.23 13.42
C SER A 107 9.88 13.47 11.91
N TYR A 108 10.67 12.66 11.20
CA TYR A 108 10.79 12.75 9.76
C TYR A 108 9.67 11.92 9.11
N ASP A 109 8.77 12.55 8.37
CA ASP A 109 7.71 11.84 7.66
C ASP A 109 8.16 11.47 6.25
N PHE A 110 8.29 10.16 5.98
CA PHE A 110 8.61 9.61 4.67
C PHE A 110 7.46 8.77 4.11
N GLY A 111 6.26 8.89 4.70
CA GLY A 111 5.14 7.99 4.46
C GLY A 111 5.42 6.58 4.99
N HIS A 112 4.51 5.66 4.68
CA HIS A 112 4.63 4.24 4.98
C HIS A 112 3.72 3.43 4.05
N PRO A 113 3.96 2.10 3.89
CA PRO A 113 3.04 1.25 3.14
C PRO A 113 1.64 1.29 3.75
N LYS A 114 0.60 1.18 2.91
CA LYS A 114 -0.81 1.18 3.34
C LYS A 114 -1.43 -0.22 3.43
N THR A 115 -0.63 -1.25 3.22
CA THR A 115 -1.06 -2.65 3.26
C THR A 115 0.03 -3.52 3.86
N VAL A 116 -0.34 -4.73 4.29
CA VAL A 116 0.60 -5.73 4.78
C VAL A 116 1.57 -6.14 3.66
N LEU A 117 2.85 -6.16 3.97
CA LEU A 117 3.90 -6.48 3.03
C LEU A 117 4.16 -7.99 2.97
N LYS A 118 4.27 -8.54 1.75
CA LYS A 118 4.77 -9.91 1.51
C LYS A 118 6.29 -10.02 1.67
N LYS A 119 7.03 -8.94 1.40
CA LYS A 119 8.49 -8.85 1.49
C LYS A 119 8.90 -7.57 2.22
N LYS A 120 10.03 -7.59 2.93
CA LYS A 120 10.58 -6.40 3.58
C LYS A 120 10.92 -5.30 2.56
N LEU A 121 10.53 -4.07 2.84
CA LEU A 121 10.88 -2.88 2.06
C LEU A 121 11.98 -2.11 2.80
N LYS A 122 12.97 -1.58 2.08
CA LYS A 122 14.10 -0.83 2.64
C LYS A 122 14.28 0.46 1.85
N LEU A 123 14.38 1.59 2.54
CA LEU A 123 14.71 2.88 1.96
C LEU A 123 15.88 3.53 2.72
N THR A 124 16.66 4.33 2.01
CA THR A 124 17.81 5.05 2.54
C THR A 124 17.77 6.50 2.07
N TYR A 125 17.95 7.45 2.98
CA TYR A 125 17.87 8.88 2.74
C TYR A 125 19.08 9.59 3.35
N ASP A 126 19.77 10.38 2.55
CA ASP A 126 20.80 11.28 3.04
C ASP A 126 20.14 12.54 3.61
N LEU A 127 20.24 12.74 4.92
CA LEU A 127 19.72 13.93 5.61
C LEU A 127 20.72 15.08 5.49
N MET A 128 20.89 15.63 4.30
CA MET A 128 21.87 16.69 4.03
C MET A 128 21.66 17.97 4.86
N GLN A 129 20.46 18.20 5.38
CA GLN A 129 20.17 19.27 6.34
C GLN A 129 20.91 19.09 7.67
N THR A 130 21.28 17.86 8.03
CA THR A 130 22.06 17.55 9.23
C THR A 130 23.57 17.72 9.04
N SER A 131 24.00 18.32 7.93
CA SER A 131 25.41 18.30 7.55
C SER A 131 26.28 19.27 8.36
N TRP A 132 27.51 18.83 8.64
CA TRP A 132 28.54 19.62 9.30
C TRP A 132 29.93 19.35 8.74
N LYS A 133 30.85 20.30 8.96
CA LYS A 133 32.23 20.22 8.49
C LYS A 133 33.15 19.79 9.63
N THR A 134 34.16 19.01 9.30
CA THR A 134 35.28 18.70 10.20
C THR A 134 36.60 18.85 9.45
N ILE A 135 37.66 19.06 10.23
CA ILE A 135 39.02 18.98 9.72
C ILE A 135 39.30 17.52 9.37
N CYS A 136 39.90 17.26 8.21
CA CYS A 136 40.25 15.91 7.80
C CYS A 136 41.34 15.36 8.74
N PRO A 137 41.05 14.32 9.55
CA PRO A 137 41.98 13.81 10.55
C PRO A 137 43.14 13.01 9.94
N LYS A 138 43.10 12.75 8.62
CA LYS A 138 44.19 12.06 7.92
C LYS A 138 45.32 13.00 7.52
N CYS A 139 45.04 14.29 7.37
CA CYS A 139 46.02 15.30 6.95
C CYS A 139 45.96 16.57 7.78
N ASP A 140 45.30 16.52 8.95
CA ASP A 140 45.13 17.62 9.89
C ASP A 140 44.74 18.96 9.26
N GLY A 141 43.90 18.91 8.22
CA GLY A 141 43.43 20.11 7.53
C GLY A 141 44.31 20.63 6.40
N HIS A 142 45.50 20.08 6.21
CA HIS A 142 46.45 20.55 5.20
C HIS A 142 46.11 20.09 3.77
N GLY A 143 45.21 19.11 3.62
CA GLY A 143 44.87 18.53 2.32
C GLY A 143 45.97 17.68 1.69
N ARG A 144 47.19 17.73 2.23
CA ARG A 144 48.38 17.00 1.80
C ARG A 144 49.17 16.58 3.03
N TYR A 145 50.04 15.59 2.88
CA TYR A 145 51.02 15.19 3.89
C TYR A 145 52.40 15.08 3.25
N ASP A 146 53.44 15.12 4.06
CA ASP A 146 54.80 14.93 3.58
C ASP A 146 54.97 13.56 2.95
N CYS A 147 55.62 13.54 1.79
CA CYS A 147 55.96 12.30 1.14
C CYS A 147 56.97 11.56 2.02
N TRP A 148 56.51 10.52 2.71
CA TRP A 148 57.34 9.63 3.54
C TRP A 148 58.60 9.19 2.80
N SER A 149 58.46 8.91 1.51
CA SER A 149 59.59 8.45 0.71
C SER A 149 60.77 9.41 0.68
N CYS A 150 60.55 10.73 0.76
CA CYS A 150 61.61 11.75 0.68
C CYS A 150 61.60 12.77 1.83
N ASP A 151 60.86 12.48 2.90
CA ASP A 151 60.67 13.36 4.07
C ASP A 151 60.29 14.79 3.70
N GLY A 152 59.35 14.95 2.75
CA GLY A 152 58.90 16.29 2.34
C GLY A 152 59.81 17.03 1.33
N ARG A 153 61.02 16.52 1.05
CA ARG A 153 62.02 17.23 0.22
C ARG A 153 61.73 17.21 -1.27
N GLY A 154 60.91 16.28 -1.75
CA GLY A 154 60.62 16.07 -3.17
C GLY A 154 61.76 15.47 -3.99
N LEU A 155 62.96 15.39 -3.39
CA LEU A 155 64.16 14.87 -4.00
C LEU A 155 64.72 13.71 -3.18
N LYS A 156 65.30 12.72 -3.84
CA LYS A 156 66.06 11.62 -3.25
C LYS A 156 67.48 11.65 -3.76
N HIS A 157 68.44 11.19 -2.96
CA HIS A 157 69.80 10.99 -3.44
C HIS A 157 69.81 10.03 -4.62
N CYS A 158 70.60 10.38 -5.64
CA CYS A 158 70.82 9.53 -6.78
C CYS A 158 71.63 8.31 -6.35
N THR A 159 70.99 7.15 -6.27
CA THR A 159 71.64 5.86 -5.93
C THR A 159 72.72 5.43 -6.91
N ASN A 160 72.72 6.03 -8.12
CA ASN A 160 73.73 5.78 -9.16
C ASN A 160 74.96 6.70 -9.02
N CYS A 161 74.99 7.57 -8.01
CA CYS A 161 76.15 8.40 -7.69
C CYS A 161 76.87 7.80 -6.48
N PRO A 162 78.20 7.60 -6.53
CA PRO A 162 78.96 7.08 -5.40
C PRO A 162 78.86 8.02 -4.18
N THR A 163 78.70 7.43 -2.99
CA THR A 163 78.49 8.15 -1.72
C THR A 163 79.77 8.63 -1.05
N ASN A 164 80.95 8.19 -1.52
CA ASN A 164 82.24 8.56 -0.94
C ASN A 164 82.94 9.63 -1.77
N TYR A 165 83.36 10.69 -1.07
CA TYR A 165 84.21 11.76 -1.59
C TYR A 165 85.51 11.17 -2.16
N SER A 166 85.73 11.35 -3.46
CA SER A 166 87.08 11.55 -3.98
C SER A 166 87.01 12.54 -5.14
N THR A 167 87.66 13.68 -4.97
CA THR A 167 87.73 14.84 -5.86
C THR A 167 88.62 14.63 -7.07
N THR A 168 88.75 13.40 -7.58
CA THR A 168 89.75 13.08 -8.60
C THR A 168 89.25 11.99 -9.56
N TYR A 169 89.06 12.39 -10.82
CA TYR A 169 88.98 11.55 -12.05
C TYR A 169 87.67 10.86 -12.48
N TYR A 170 86.51 11.50 -12.35
CA TYR A 170 85.37 11.18 -13.23
C TYR A 170 84.76 12.45 -13.84
N THR A 171 85.06 12.71 -15.11
CA THR A 171 84.51 13.83 -15.91
C THR A 171 83.11 13.53 -16.47
N ALA A 172 82.60 12.31 -16.30
CA ALA A 172 81.30 11.91 -16.82
C ALA A 172 80.16 12.39 -15.90
N THR A 173 79.36 13.35 -16.37
CA THR A 173 78.12 13.74 -15.70
C THR A 173 77.18 12.54 -15.62
N CYS A 174 76.71 12.20 -14.40
CA CYS A 174 75.78 11.09 -14.20
C CYS A 174 74.55 11.24 -15.11
N SER A 175 74.35 10.31 -16.03
CA SER A 175 73.26 10.36 -17.02
C SER A 175 71.86 10.39 -16.40
N SER A 176 71.73 9.95 -15.15
CA SER A 176 70.42 9.87 -14.49
C SER A 176 70.07 11.08 -13.61
N CYS A 177 71.05 11.89 -13.20
CA CYS A 177 70.80 13.11 -12.40
C CYS A 177 71.47 14.36 -13.00
N HIS A 178 72.16 14.21 -14.12
CA HIS A 178 72.91 15.25 -14.84
C HIS A 178 73.82 16.08 -13.92
N GLY A 179 74.51 15.41 -13.00
CA GLY A 179 75.45 16.05 -12.07
C GLY A 179 74.84 16.64 -10.79
N SER A 180 73.49 16.73 -10.69
CA SER A 180 72.82 17.30 -9.50
C SER A 180 72.86 16.41 -8.25
N ARG A 181 73.21 15.12 -8.40
CA ARG A 181 73.22 14.08 -7.35
C ARG A 181 71.87 13.84 -6.65
N LEU A 182 70.81 14.49 -7.13
CA LEU A 182 69.45 14.39 -6.63
C LEU A 182 68.53 13.99 -7.78
N LYS A 183 67.58 13.10 -7.50
CA LYS A 183 66.52 12.72 -8.43
C LYS A 183 65.18 13.11 -7.84
N LYS A 184 64.22 13.47 -8.71
CA LYS A 184 62.82 13.63 -8.31
C LYS A 184 62.33 12.36 -7.63
N CYS A 185 61.74 12.51 -6.45
CA CYS A 185 61.10 11.42 -5.76
C CYS A 185 59.94 10.89 -6.62
N SER A 186 60.02 9.63 -7.05
CA SER A 186 59.02 9.00 -7.91
C SER A 186 57.65 8.92 -7.23
N SER A 187 57.62 8.67 -5.92
CA SER A 187 56.38 8.55 -5.14
C SER A 187 55.55 9.83 -5.05
N CYS A 188 56.16 11.01 -5.22
CA CYS A 188 55.45 12.30 -5.24
C CYS A 188 55.68 13.10 -6.53
N GLY A 189 56.33 12.53 -7.54
CA GLY A 189 56.67 13.22 -8.79
C GLY A 189 57.56 14.47 -8.62
N GLY A 190 58.30 14.58 -7.51
CA GLY A 190 59.14 15.75 -7.22
C GLY A 190 58.52 16.82 -6.30
N SER A 191 57.24 16.74 -5.95
CA SER A 191 56.55 17.79 -5.18
C SER A 191 56.88 17.83 -3.68
N GLY A 192 57.45 16.75 -3.14
CA GLY A 192 57.65 16.55 -1.70
C GLY A 192 56.37 16.25 -0.92
N ARG A 193 55.18 16.44 -1.51
CA ARG A 193 53.88 16.31 -0.85
C ARG A 193 53.00 15.29 -1.56
N ILE A 194 52.29 14.47 -0.79
CA ILE A 194 51.28 13.55 -1.31
C ILE A 194 49.89 14.11 -0.99
N ASP A 195 49.03 14.11 -2.00
CA ASP A 195 47.65 14.56 -1.88
C ASP A 195 46.83 13.62 -0.99
N CYS A 196 46.08 14.19 -0.05
CA CYS A 196 45.20 13.41 0.80
C CYS A 196 43.96 12.95 0.03
N SER A 197 43.89 11.64 -0.24
CA SER A 197 42.77 11.01 -0.95
C SER A 197 41.45 11.06 -0.19
N ARG A 198 41.47 11.10 1.15
CA ARG A 198 40.25 11.11 1.99
C ARG A 198 39.47 12.43 1.83
N CYS A 199 40.16 13.57 1.70
CA CYS A 199 39.56 14.89 1.53
C CYS A 199 39.78 15.50 0.13
N SER A 200 40.35 14.74 -0.80
CA SER A 200 40.68 15.18 -2.16
C SER A 200 41.40 16.54 -2.21
N LYS A 201 42.50 16.68 -1.45
CA LYS A 201 43.33 17.91 -1.34
C LYS A 201 42.70 19.09 -0.58
N ARG A 202 41.48 18.97 -0.06
CA ARG A 202 40.74 20.11 0.52
C ARG A 202 40.95 20.32 2.01
N GLY A 203 41.49 19.34 2.72
CA GLY A 203 41.67 19.40 4.17
C GLY A 203 40.38 19.30 5.00
N ILE A 204 39.20 19.34 4.37
CA ILE A 204 37.91 19.40 5.06
C ILE A 204 37.01 18.25 4.60
N LEU A 205 36.34 17.61 5.56
CA LEU A 205 35.30 16.61 5.32
C LEU A 205 33.93 17.19 5.64
N LEU A 206 32.94 16.82 4.82
CA LEU A 206 31.53 17.03 5.09
C LEU A 206 30.95 15.74 5.65
N HIS A 207 30.27 15.85 6.78
CA HIS A 207 29.53 14.77 7.41
C HIS A 207 28.03 15.02 7.36
N TRP A 208 27.23 13.96 7.36
CA TRP A 208 25.77 14.00 7.47
C TRP A 208 25.25 12.67 8.02
N TYR A 209 23.98 12.62 8.40
CA TYR A 209 23.31 11.37 8.75
C TYR A 209 22.56 10.76 7.55
N GLU A 210 22.84 9.50 7.25
CA GLU A 210 22.04 8.66 6.36
C GLU A 210 20.99 7.92 7.20
N LEU A 211 19.71 8.19 6.95
CA LEU A 211 18.58 7.50 7.57
C LEU A 211 18.22 6.27 6.75
N LYS A 212 18.09 5.13 7.43
CA LYS A 212 17.60 3.88 6.87
C LYS A 212 16.27 3.50 7.48
N ILE A 213 15.28 3.28 6.64
CA ILE A 213 13.92 2.89 7.01
C ILE A 213 13.68 1.47 6.50
N VAL A 214 13.13 0.61 7.34
CA VAL A 214 12.82 -0.78 7.01
C VAL A 214 11.40 -1.09 7.45
N TRP A 215 10.54 -1.36 6.46
CA TRP A 215 9.18 -1.84 6.72
C TRP A 215 9.08 -3.34 6.50
N TYR A 216 8.37 -4.03 7.38
CA TYR A 216 8.13 -5.46 7.25
C TYR A 216 6.90 -5.89 8.04
N THR A 217 6.34 -7.04 7.67
CA THR A 217 5.16 -7.60 8.33
C THR A 217 5.56 -8.70 9.30
N ILE A 218 5.04 -8.63 10.52
CA ILE A 218 5.06 -9.74 11.47
C ILE A 218 3.73 -10.47 11.35
N HIS A 219 3.77 -11.74 10.97
CA HIS A 219 2.61 -12.63 11.00
C HIS A 219 2.62 -13.49 12.27
N SER A 220 1.48 -13.59 12.92
CA SER A 220 1.27 -14.40 14.13
C SER A 220 -0.09 -15.08 14.06
N VAL A 221 -0.14 -16.34 14.49
CA VAL A 221 -1.36 -17.17 14.42
C VAL A 221 -1.73 -17.64 15.83
N SER A 222 -3.01 -17.59 16.14
CA SER A 222 -3.62 -18.13 17.35
C SER A 222 -4.75 -19.09 17.00
N TYR A 223 -4.97 -20.09 17.86
CA TYR A 223 -6.05 -21.06 17.72
C TYR A 223 -6.87 -21.05 18.99
N GLN A 224 -8.19 -20.98 18.85
CA GLN A 224 -9.13 -20.94 19.97
C GLN A 224 -10.26 -21.91 19.71
N SER A 225 -10.76 -22.55 20.74
CA SER A 225 -11.95 -23.40 20.63
C SER A 225 -12.67 -23.43 21.97
N ASN A 226 -13.99 -23.58 21.91
CA ASN A 226 -14.81 -23.93 23.08
C ASN A 226 -14.86 -25.45 23.30
N THR A 227 -14.15 -26.24 22.49
CA THR A 227 -14.02 -27.70 22.60
C THR A 227 -12.60 -28.11 23.00
N PRO A 228 -12.38 -29.37 23.43
CA PRO A 228 -11.06 -29.95 23.64
C PRO A 228 -10.22 -30.15 22.36
N LEU A 229 -10.69 -29.69 21.19
CA LEU A 229 -10.02 -29.87 19.91
C LEU A 229 -8.62 -29.22 19.90
N PRO A 230 -7.52 -29.98 19.69
CA PRO A 230 -6.18 -29.42 19.78
C PRO A 230 -5.84 -28.44 18.64
N PRO A 231 -5.02 -27.40 18.88
CA PRO A 231 -4.57 -26.45 17.85
C PRO A 231 -3.98 -27.08 16.59
N LYS A 232 -3.27 -28.22 16.73
CA LYS A 232 -2.69 -28.96 15.60
C LYS A 232 -3.76 -29.51 14.64
N LYS A 233 -4.94 -29.86 15.16
CA LYS A 233 -6.08 -30.36 14.38
C LYS A 233 -6.77 -29.20 13.67
N ILE A 234 -7.03 -28.11 14.38
CA ILE A 234 -7.58 -26.86 13.82
C ILE A 234 -6.70 -26.36 12.68
N LYS A 235 -5.37 -26.32 12.85
CA LYS A 235 -4.43 -25.92 11.78
C LYS A 235 -4.60 -26.74 10.49
N LYS A 236 -4.83 -28.05 10.60
CA LYS A 236 -4.90 -28.99 9.45
C LYS A 236 -6.30 -29.12 8.85
N ALA A 237 -7.34 -28.64 9.52
CA ALA A 237 -8.71 -28.75 9.04
C ALA A 237 -8.90 -27.98 7.71
N PRO A 238 -9.43 -28.64 6.66
CA PRO A 238 -9.93 -27.99 5.44
C PRO A 238 -11.32 -27.36 5.71
N GLY A 239 -11.79 -26.50 4.81
CA GLY A 239 -13.14 -25.93 4.88
C GLY A 239 -13.35 -24.86 5.96
N LYS A 240 -12.29 -24.12 6.33
CA LYS A 240 -12.45 -22.95 7.21
C LYS A 240 -13.11 -21.84 6.42
N GLU A 241 -14.22 -21.33 6.95
CA GLU A 241 -14.92 -20.20 6.36
C GLU A 241 -14.33 -18.90 6.93
N ASN A 242 -14.09 -17.92 6.06
CA ASN A 242 -13.66 -16.61 6.49
C ASN A 242 -14.85 -15.90 7.15
N SER A 243 -14.83 -15.80 8.48
CA SER A 243 -15.95 -15.22 9.22
C SER A 243 -15.87 -13.70 9.30
N PHE A 244 -14.66 -13.13 9.29
CA PHE A 244 -14.48 -11.68 9.44
C PHE A 244 -13.04 -11.24 9.15
N THR A 245 -12.86 -10.12 8.46
CA THR A 245 -11.57 -9.43 8.33
C THR A 245 -11.67 -8.05 8.97
N VAL A 246 -10.79 -7.76 9.93
CA VAL A 246 -10.65 -6.42 10.52
C VAL A 246 -9.38 -5.80 9.97
N ASP A 247 -9.57 -4.92 8.99
CA ASP A 247 -8.56 -3.98 8.56
C ASP A 247 -8.76 -2.70 9.36
N VAL A 248 -7.93 -2.37 10.37
CA VAL A 248 -8.06 -1.05 10.99
C VAL A 248 -6.71 -0.34 11.19
N ILE A 249 -6.55 0.66 10.33
CA ILE A 249 -6.04 2.04 10.48
C ILE A 249 -4.69 2.30 11.19
N TRP A 250 -3.85 2.89 10.33
CA TRP A 250 -2.67 3.74 10.50
C TRP A 250 -2.81 4.81 11.58
N SER A 251 -2.63 4.45 12.85
CA SER A 251 -2.56 5.45 13.91
C SER A 251 -1.16 5.55 14.50
N GLN A 252 -0.78 6.77 14.85
CA GLN A 252 0.47 7.10 15.49
C GLN A 252 0.55 6.66 16.97
N THR A 253 -0.36 5.79 17.43
CA THR A 253 -0.52 5.48 18.86
C THR A 253 0.50 4.48 19.38
N THR A 254 0.94 4.71 20.62
CA THR A 254 2.03 3.99 21.31
C THR A 254 1.57 2.80 22.15
N SER A 255 0.26 2.52 22.24
CA SER A 255 -0.23 1.39 23.05
C SER A 255 -1.10 0.45 22.20
N PHE A 256 -0.55 -0.74 21.96
CA PHE A 256 -1.22 -1.85 21.31
C PHE A 256 -2.49 -2.27 22.09
N ASP A 257 -2.42 -2.18 23.42
CA ASP A 257 -3.46 -2.68 24.33
C ASP A 257 -4.76 -1.86 24.29
N GLN A 258 -4.68 -0.52 24.28
CA GLN A 258 -5.89 0.33 24.20
C GLN A 258 -6.59 0.19 22.84
N TYR A 259 -5.81 0.02 21.77
CA TYR A 259 -6.35 -0.16 20.42
C TYR A 259 -7.01 -1.54 20.26
N PHE A 260 -6.35 -2.61 20.71
CA PHE A 260 -6.89 -3.97 20.64
C PHE A 260 -8.23 -4.07 21.39
N GLN A 261 -8.30 -3.49 22.59
CA GLN A 261 -9.50 -3.50 23.43
C GLN A 261 -10.65 -2.63 22.89
N SER A 262 -10.39 -1.55 22.14
CA SER A 262 -11.44 -0.62 21.68
C SER A 262 -12.12 -1.00 20.36
N LYS A 263 -11.46 -1.79 19.50
CA LYS A 263 -11.97 -2.10 18.13
C LYS A 263 -12.21 -3.57 17.85
N LEU A 264 -11.48 -4.49 18.48
CA LEU A 264 -11.65 -5.93 18.29
C LEU A 264 -12.52 -6.57 19.38
N ALA A 265 -12.72 -5.91 20.52
CA ALA A 265 -13.49 -6.46 21.62
C ALA A 265 -14.98 -6.65 21.30
N THR A 266 -15.60 -5.72 20.58
CA THR A 266 -17.03 -5.77 20.25
C THR A 266 -17.42 -6.96 19.34
N PRO A 267 -16.70 -7.28 18.24
CA PRO A 267 -17.02 -8.45 17.41
C PRO A 267 -16.54 -9.79 17.98
N LEU A 268 -15.52 -9.84 18.85
CA LEU A 268 -14.99 -11.10 19.40
C LEU A 268 -15.55 -11.49 20.77
N ASN A 269 -16.16 -10.57 21.54
CA ASN A 269 -16.51 -10.81 22.96
C ASN A 269 -17.61 -11.87 23.12
N SER A 270 -18.42 -12.06 22.08
CA SER A 270 -19.46 -13.09 22.01
C SER A 270 -18.95 -14.44 21.47
N LEU A 271 -17.74 -14.51 20.92
CA LEU A 271 -17.24 -15.69 20.19
C LEU A 271 -16.10 -16.42 20.91
N VAL A 272 -15.27 -15.73 21.71
CA VAL A 272 -14.11 -16.31 22.41
C VAL A 272 -13.84 -15.52 23.72
N LYS A 273 -13.28 -16.16 24.76
CA LYS A 273 -12.70 -15.46 25.92
C LYS A 273 -11.54 -14.56 25.48
N ILE A 274 -11.83 -13.31 25.10
CA ILE A 274 -10.89 -12.34 24.52
C ILE A 274 -9.63 -12.15 25.38
N ASP A 275 -9.77 -12.16 26.70
CA ASP A 275 -8.64 -11.91 27.61
C ASP A 275 -7.52 -12.94 27.48
N GLN A 276 -7.85 -14.19 27.16
CA GLN A 276 -6.85 -15.23 26.92
C GLN A 276 -6.09 -14.96 25.60
N LEU A 277 -6.83 -14.52 24.58
CA LEU A 277 -6.34 -14.26 23.24
C LEU A 277 -5.43 -13.03 23.20
N THR A 278 -5.85 -11.94 23.84
CA THR A 278 -5.06 -10.72 24.01
C THR A 278 -3.76 -11.02 24.76
N ARG A 279 -3.82 -11.82 25.84
CA ARG A 279 -2.62 -12.19 26.62
C ARG A 279 -1.64 -13.07 25.83
N ASP A 280 -2.13 -14.11 25.16
CA ASP A 280 -1.29 -15.00 24.33
C ASP A 280 -0.69 -14.25 23.15
N PHE A 281 -1.48 -13.35 22.57
CA PHE A 281 -1.05 -12.49 21.48
C PHE A 281 0.02 -11.51 21.96
N ASN A 282 -0.24 -10.74 23.01
CA ASN A 282 0.71 -9.81 23.61
C ASN A 282 2.02 -10.51 23.97
N LYS A 283 1.96 -11.68 24.58
CA LYS A 283 3.15 -12.46 24.94
C LYS A 283 3.97 -12.89 23.72
N LYS A 284 3.34 -13.26 22.60
CA LYS A 284 4.05 -13.65 21.36
C LYS A 284 4.47 -12.44 20.52
N HIS A 285 3.69 -11.38 20.54
CA HIS A 285 3.84 -10.19 19.70
C HIS A 285 4.83 -9.19 20.29
N LEU A 286 4.71 -8.88 21.59
CA LEU A 286 5.66 -8.02 22.31
C LEU A 286 7.07 -8.62 22.33
N LYS A 287 7.20 -9.95 22.36
CA LYS A 287 8.51 -10.62 22.19
C LYS A 287 9.16 -10.33 20.84
N LYS A 288 8.38 -10.12 19.77
CA LYS A 288 8.88 -9.81 18.42
C LYS A 288 9.04 -8.30 18.20
N MET A 289 8.39 -7.45 18.99
CA MET A 289 8.46 -5.99 18.92
C MET A 289 9.49 -5.43 19.91
N LYS A 290 10.71 -5.17 19.41
CA LYS A 290 11.75 -4.44 20.16
C LYS A 290 11.37 -2.95 20.30
N LYS A 291 11.89 -2.28 21.34
CA LYS A 291 11.63 -0.85 21.64
C LYS A 291 11.99 0.13 20.51
N ASP A 292 12.86 -0.25 19.57
CA ASP A 292 13.31 0.56 18.43
C ASP A 292 12.36 0.52 17.22
N ARG A 293 11.14 -0.02 17.39
CA ARG A 293 10.19 -0.29 16.31
C ARG A 293 8.86 0.38 16.58
N ARG A 294 8.26 0.90 15.52
CA ARG A 294 6.93 1.50 15.56
C ARG A 294 5.95 0.59 14.83
N MET A 295 4.81 0.31 15.47
CA MET A 295 3.67 -0.29 14.77
C MET A 295 3.03 0.79 13.90
N ILE A 296 2.84 0.48 12.62
CA ILE A 296 2.20 1.42 11.69
C ILE A 296 0.84 0.91 11.21
N GLY A 297 0.60 -0.40 11.20
CA GLY A 297 -0.70 -0.94 10.81
C GLY A 297 -0.94 -2.37 11.28
N LEU A 298 -2.20 -2.76 11.30
CA LEU A 298 -2.65 -4.06 11.77
C LEU A 298 -3.77 -4.60 10.89
N LYS A 299 -3.69 -5.89 10.54
CA LYS A 299 -4.73 -6.65 9.87
C LYS A 299 -5.01 -7.91 10.68
N CYS A 300 -6.27 -8.20 10.91
CA CYS A 300 -6.75 -9.43 11.55
C CYS A 300 -7.68 -10.18 10.62
N GLU A 301 -7.47 -11.48 10.47
CA GLU A 301 -8.37 -12.39 9.76
C GLU A 301 -8.75 -13.53 10.69
N ILE A 302 -10.05 -13.77 10.81
CA ILE A 302 -10.61 -14.82 11.65
C ILE A 302 -11.29 -15.82 10.74
N GLN A 303 -10.84 -17.07 10.85
CA GLN A 303 -11.41 -18.20 10.13
C GLN A 303 -12.17 -19.07 11.12
N ARG A 304 -13.45 -19.31 10.85
CA ARG A 304 -14.32 -20.17 11.65
C ARG A 304 -14.26 -21.60 11.11
N LEU A 305 -14.18 -22.54 12.04
CA LEU A 305 -14.30 -23.97 11.80
C LEU A 305 -15.52 -24.47 12.57
N GLY A 306 -16.53 -24.94 11.84
CA GLY A 306 -17.65 -25.66 12.44
C GLY A 306 -17.16 -26.98 13.03
N VAL A 307 -17.57 -27.26 14.26
CA VAL A 307 -17.28 -28.53 14.93
C VAL A 307 -18.62 -29.10 15.38
N THR A 308 -18.85 -30.38 15.10
CA THR A 308 -20.00 -31.10 15.62
C THR A 308 -19.50 -32.01 16.73
N GLU A 309 -19.94 -31.74 17.95
CA GLU A 309 -19.74 -32.62 19.09
C GLU A 309 -20.87 -33.63 19.11
N VAL A 310 -20.52 -34.92 19.19
CA VAL A 310 -21.47 -36.02 19.22
C VAL A 310 -21.25 -36.79 20.51
N GLU A 311 -22.30 -36.86 21.32
CA GLU A 311 -22.36 -37.70 22.52
C GLU A 311 -23.06 -39.00 22.17
N TYR A 312 -22.51 -40.12 22.61
CA TYR A 312 -23.05 -41.44 22.35
C TYR A 312 -22.76 -42.37 23.52
N GLU A 313 -23.63 -43.35 23.69
CA GLU A 313 -23.50 -44.39 24.70
C GLU A 313 -23.09 -45.70 24.05
N ILE A 314 -22.17 -46.41 24.69
CA ILE A 314 -21.77 -47.75 24.27
C ILE A 314 -22.21 -48.76 25.35
N GLU A 315 -23.16 -49.61 25.01
CA GLU A 315 -23.62 -50.67 25.91
C GLU A 315 -22.48 -51.66 26.25
N GLY A 316 -22.30 -51.96 27.53
CA GLY A 316 -21.25 -52.87 28.02
C GLY A 316 -19.86 -52.24 28.18
N PHE A 317 -19.70 -50.94 27.93
CA PHE A 317 -18.44 -50.23 28.12
C PHE A 317 -18.60 -49.07 29.09
N THR A 318 -17.55 -48.79 29.86
CA THR A 318 -17.45 -47.63 30.76
C THR A 318 -16.30 -46.73 30.35
N ASN A 319 -16.54 -45.42 30.39
CA ASN A 319 -15.55 -44.40 30.04
C ASN A 319 -14.45 -44.38 31.10
N LYS A 320 -13.27 -44.87 30.73
CA LYS A 320 -12.11 -44.95 31.64
C LYS A 320 -11.41 -43.59 31.85
N ARG A 321 -11.73 -42.57 31.05
CA ARG A 321 -11.14 -41.22 31.19
C ARG A 321 -11.94 -40.32 32.11
N ASP A 322 -13.25 -40.50 32.17
CA ASP A 322 -14.12 -39.81 33.11
C ASP A 322 -15.15 -40.79 33.70
N VAL A 323 -14.90 -41.18 34.95
CA VAL A 323 -15.74 -42.14 35.69
C VAL A 323 -17.17 -41.62 35.85
N ASN A 324 -17.37 -40.29 35.84
CA ASN A 324 -18.69 -39.66 35.96
C ASN A 324 -19.51 -39.73 34.65
N MET A 325 -18.88 -40.06 33.53
CA MET A 325 -19.56 -40.21 32.24
C MET A 325 -20.24 -41.59 32.09
N GLY A 326 -19.92 -42.57 32.93
CA GLY A 326 -20.55 -43.89 32.88
C GLY A 326 -20.26 -44.59 31.55
N ASN A 327 -21.31 -44.93 30.78
CA ASN A 327 -21.22 -45.50 29.44
C ASN A 327 -21.22 -44.45 28.31
N ARG A 328 -21.12 -43.16 28.63
CA ARG A 328 -21.14 -42.05 27.66
C ARG A 328 -19.74 -41.70 27.15
N PHE A 329 -19.66 -41.37 25.88
CA PHE A 329 -18.46 -41.04 25.13
C PHE A 329 -18.72 -39.87 24.19
N HIS A 330 -17.67 -39.17 23.80
CA HIS A 330 -17.74 -37.96 22.98
C HIS A 330 -16.77 -38.04 21.81
N PHE A 331 -17.21 -37.63 20.63
CA PHE A 331 -16.27 -37.32 19.56
C PHE A 331 -16.60 -36.01 18.87
N TYR A 332 -15.59 -35.41 18.27
CA TYR A 332 -15.68 -34.13 17.59
C TYR A 332 -15.40 -34.32 16.11
N HIS A 333 -16.43 -34.16 15.28
CA HIS A 333 -16.29 -34.14 13.83
C HIS A 333 -16.05 -32.70 13.35
N TYR A 334 -14.99 -32.48 12.57
CA TYR A 334 -14.57 -31.13 12.16
C TYR A 334 -14.25 -31.00 10.67
N GLY A 335 -14.88 -31.85 9.83
CA GLY A 335 -14.83 -31.76 8.37
C GLY A 335 -14.27 -33.01 7.70
N ILE A 336 -14.02 -32.90 6.39
CA ILE A 336 -13.58 -34.02 5.54
C ILE A 336 -12.17 -33.74 5.01
N GLY A 337 -11.27 -34.70 5.15
CA GLY A 337 -9.88 -34.64 4.71
C GLY A 337 -9.71 -34.68 3.20
N LYS A 338 -8.46 -34.47 2.74
CA LYS A 338 -8.15 -34.39 1.31
C LYS A 338 -8.35 -35.70 0.54
N LYS A 339 -8.38 -36.84 1.23
CA LYS A 339 -8.66 -38.16 0.65
C LYS A 339 -10.10 -38.59 0.94
N ASN A 340 -10.99 -37.62 1.18
CA ASN A 340 -12.39 -37.85 1.52
C ASN A 340 -12.60 -38.59 2.85
N GLU A 341 -11.61 -38.59 3.75
CA GLU A 341 -11.68 -39.24 5.06
C GLU A 341 -12.32 -38.32 6.12
N PRO A 342 -13.20 -38.82 7.01
CA PRO A 342 -13.77 -37.98 8.07
C PRO A 342 -12.69 -37.55 9.06
N LEU A 343 -12.66 -36.26 9.37
CA LEU A 343 -11.77 -35.70 10.37
C LEU A 343 -12.45 -35.71 11.73
N VAL A 344 -12.09 -36.72 12.52
CA VAL A 344 -12.58 -36.91 13.87
C VAL A 344 -11.46 -36.68 14.88
N TYR A 345 -11.79 -35.94 15.95
CA TYR A 345 -10.99 -35.89 17.16
C TYR A 345 -11.75 -36.65 18.23
N GLU A 346 -11.08 -37.67 18.72
CA GLU A 346 -11.57 -38.56 19.74
C GLU A 346 -10.43 -38.70 20.76
N ASN A 347 -10.75 -38.56 22.04
CA ASN A 347 -9.91 -38.87 23.15
C ASN A 347 -10.48 -39.92 24.15
N ASP A 348 -11.77 -40.22 24.28
CA ASP A 348 -12.34 -41.10 25.31
C ASP A 348 -12.80 -42.52 24.88
N TYR A 349 -12.68 -42.89 23.60
CA TYR A 349 -13.15 -44.16 23.04
C TYR A 349 -12.51 -45.37 23.73
N PRO A 350 -13.26 -46.49 23.92
CA PRO A 350 -12.72 -47.70 24.51
C PRO A 350 -11.54 -48.26 23.71
N LEU A 351 -10.38 -48.37 24.35
CA LEU A 351 -9.25 -49.12 23.79
C LEU A 351 -9.48 -50.61 24.07
N ASN A 352 -9.45 -51.44 23.03
CA ASN A 352 -9.32 -52.88 23.24
C ASN A 352 -7.88 -53.20 23.64
N ALA A 353 -7.71 -54.03 24.67
CA ALA A 353 -6.46 -54.74 24.89
C ALA A 353 -6.09 -55.44 23.56
N CYS A 354 -4.90 -55.16 23.05
CA CYS A 354 -4.51 -55.51 21.69
C CYS A 354 -4.65 -57.03 21.44
N GLY A 355 -5.47 -57.40 20.46
CA GLY A 355 -5.67 -58.77 19.98
C GLY A 355 -4.54 -59.25 19.07
N CYS A 356 -3.30 -59.26 19.57
CA CYS A 356 -2.21 -60.01 18.93
C CYS A 356 -2.35 -61.51 19.25
N PHE A 357 -3.30 -62.19 18.60
CA PHE A 357 -3.31 -63.65 18.53
C PHE A 357 -2.73 -64.07 17.17
N GLY A 358 -1.44 -64.43 17.17
CA GLY A 358 -0.66 -64.94 16.02
C GLY A 358 -0.45 -63.88 14.92
N VAL A 359 0.69 -63.21 14.77
CA VAL A 359 2.03 -63.69 14.47
C VAL A 359 3.02 -62.63 15.02
N GLY A 360 4.19 -63.05 15.50
CA GLY A 360 5.11 -62.27 16.33
C GLY A 360 5.30 -60.78 15.96
N CYS A 361 4.92 -59.90 16.89
CA CYS A 361 5.15 -58.45 16.80
C CYS A 361 5.93 -58.01 18.04
N ALA A 362 7.27 -58.03 17.96
CA ALA A 362 8.17 -57.92 19.11
C ALA A 362 8.51 -56.49 19.57
N HIS A 363 7.64 -55.48 19.38
CA HIS A 363 8.06 -54.08 19.64
C HIS A 363 7.19 -53.16 20.50
N TYR A 364 6.06 -53.59 21.07
CA TYR A 364 5.28 -52.72 21.98
C TYR A 364 4.64 -53.50 23.14
N SER A 365 5.36 -53.63 24.25
CA SER A 365 5.05 -54.50 25.39
C SER A 365 4.21 -53.86 26.53
N LYS A 366 3.23 -52.98 26.25
CA LYS A 366 2.48 -52.31 27.34
C LYS A 366 0.94 -52.31 27.28
N CYS A 367 0.30 -53.01 26.34
CA CYS A 367 -1.17 -52.89 26.15
C CYS A 367 -2.04 -54.13 26.39
N CYS A 368 -1.52 -55.28 26.84
CA CYS A 368 -2.33 -56.51 26.90
C CYS A 368 -2.29 -57.21 28.25
N THR A 369 -3.28 -56.94 29.10
CA THR A 369 -3.72 -57.88 30.13
C THR A 369 -5.24 -57.86 30.20
N GLN A 370 -5.85 -59.03 30.04
CA GLN A 370 -7.27 -59.42 30.23
C GLN A 370 -8.14 -59.51 28.95
N SER A 371 -8.68 -60.71 28.78
CA SER A 371 -9.34 -61.31 27.62
C SER A 371 -10.81 -61.60 27.90
N PHE A 372 -11.72 -61.38 26.94
CA PHE A 372 -13.01 -62.09 26.82
C PHE A 372 -13.49 -62.14 25.36
N SER A 373 -14.14 -63.26 25.03
CA SER A 373 -14.53 -63.76 23.70
C SER A 373 -16.02 -63.61 23.44
N ILE A 374 -16.45 -63.19 22.23
CA ILE A 374 -17.81 -63.43 21.72
C ILE A 374 -17.78 -63.74 20.20
N THR A 375 -18.61 -64.73 19.87
CA THR A 375 -18.85 -65.49 18.64
C THR A 375 -19.53 -64.71 17.49
N GLU A 376 -19.18 -65.09 16.26
CA GLU A 376 -19.78 -64.61 15.00
C GLU A 376 -21.24 -65.09 14.81
N ASN A 377 -22.02 -64.32 14.05
CA ASN A 377 -22.98 -64.88 13.10
C ASN A 377 -23.20 -63.96 11.89
N LYS A 378 -23.14 -64.57 10.70
CA LYS A 378 -23.35 -63.99 9.36
C LYS A 378 -24.84 -63.86 9.03
N THR A 379 -25.21 -62.84 8.24
CA THR A 379 -26.14 -62.96 7.10
C THR A 379 -26.03 -61.76 6.16
N MET A 380 -26.17 -62.04 4.85
CA MET A 380 -26.10 -61.10 3.72
C MET A 380 -27.42 -60.36 3.49
N ALA A 381 -27.37 -59.13 2.93
CA ALA A 381 -28.37 -58.65 1.97
C ALA A 381 -27.86 -57.49 1.07
N SER A 382 -28.34 -57.55 -0.18
CA SER A 382 -28.09 -56.83 -1.43
C SER A 382 -28.16 -55.30 -1.50
N LYS A 383 -27.30 -54.76 -2.39
CA LYS A 383 -27.38 -53.59 -3.32
C LYS A 383 -28.60 -52.66 -3.25
N VAL A 384 -28.37 -51.34 -3.31
CA VAL A 384 -28.71 -50.40 -4.41
C VAL A 384 -27.84 -49.13 -4.27
N ALA A 385 -27.26 -48.64 -5.37
CA ALA A 385 -26.55 -47.35 -5.43
C ALA A 385 -27.52 -46.24 -5.88
N PRO A 386 -27.53 -45.03 -5.27
CA PRO A 386 -28.24 -43.89 -5.85
C PRO A 386 -27.42 -43.23 -6.96
N ALA A 387 -28.12 -42.75 -7.99
CA ALA A 387 -27.60 -42.05 -9.16
C ALA A 387 -27.00 -40.66 -8.81
N PRO A 388 -26.09 -40.10 -9.63
CA PRO A 388 -25.50 -38.78 -9.40
C PRO A 388 -26.41 -37.62 -9.84
N ASP A 389 -26.57 -36.60 -9.00
CA ASP A 389 -27.17 -35.30 -9.33
C ASP A 389 -26.33 -34.54 -10.38
N THR A 390 -26.95 -34.11 -11.47
CA THR A 390 -26.31 -33.57 -12.69
C THR A 390 -26.42 -32.04 -12.88
N SER A 391 -26.63 -31.23 -11.84
CA SER A 391 -26.59 -29.77 -12.01
C SER A 391 -25.18 -29.22 -11.89
N SER A 392 -24.62 -28.75 -13.02
CA SER A 392 -23.31 -28.06 -13.04
C SER A 392 -23.35 -26.79 -12.18
N PRO A 393 -22.34 -26.54 -11.32
CA PRO A 393 -22.29 -25.37 -10.43
C PRO A 393 -22.36 -24.02 -11.18
N PHE A 394 -22.02 -24.01 -12.47
CA PHE A 394 -22.12 -22.82 -13.33
C PHE A 394 -23.56 -22.49 -13.73
N LEU A 395 -24.44 -23.50 -13.88
CA LEU A 395 -25.85 -23.27 -14.17
C LEU A 395 -26.57 -22.71 -12.94
N ASP A 396 -26.16 -23.08 -11.74
CA ASP A 396 -26.74 -22.52 -10.52
C ASP A 396 -26.38 -21.04 -10.35
N ILE A 397 -25.13 -20.66 -10.66
CA ILE A 397 -24.70 -19.25 -10.77
C ILE A 397 -25.57 -18.47 -11.76
N MET A 398 -25.81 -19.06 -12.94
CA MET A 398 -26.63 -18.44 -13.97
C MET A 398 -28.10 -18.32 -13.53
N LYS A 399 -28.69 -19.36 -12.93
CA LYS A 399 -30.06 -19.33 -12.39
C LYS A 399 -30.25 -18.20 -11.37
N THR A 400 -29.33 -18.03 -10.43
CA THR A 400 -29.38 -16.94 -9.45
C THR A 400 -29.34 -15.57 -10.14
N TYR A 401 -28.51 -15.40 -11.16
CA TYR A 401 -28.46 -14.16 -11.94
C TYR A 401 -29.75 -13.89 -12.71
N VAL A 402 -30.30 -14.88 -13.40
CA VAL A 402 -31.55 -14.78 -14.16
C VAL A 402 -32.73 -14.42 -13.24
N GLN A 403 -32.83 -15.04 -12.06
CA GLN A 403 -33.86 -14.73 -11.06
C GLN A 403 -33.79 -13.27 -10.56
N SER A 404 -32.61 -12.64 -10.62
CA SER A 404 -32.41 -11.25 -10.25
C SER A 404 -32.81 -10.25 -11.37
N LYS A 405 -33.26 -10.73 -12.54
CA LYS A 405 -33.60 -9.88 -13.70
C LYS A 405 -35.09 -9.96 -14.02
N MET A 406 -35.75 -8.79 -14.07
CA MET A 406 -37.20 -8.69 -14.29
C MET A 406 -37.68 -9.26 -15.64
N CYS A 407 -36.84 -9.26 -16.67
CA CYS A 407 -37.21 -9.69 -18.03
C CYS A 407 -36.72 -11.10 -18.38
N TYR A 408 -36.15 -11.82 -17.42
CA TYR A 408 -35.56 -13.14 -17.65
C TYR A 408 -36.38 -14.18 -16.91
N HIS A 409 -36.63 -15.33 -17.53
CA HIS A 409 -37.38 -16.42 -16.90
C HIS A 409 -36.47 -17.64 -16.67
N PRO A 410 -36.35 -18.17 -15.44
CA PRO A 410 -35.49 -19.32 -15.14
C PRO A 410 -35.85 -20.63 -15.83
N SER A 411 -37.08 -20.77 -16.34
CA SER A 411 -37.53 -22.01 -16.99
C SER A 411 -36.69 -22.40 -18.20
N ALA A 412 -36.10 -21.44 -18.93
CA ALA A 412 -35.21 -21.75 -20.04
C ALA A 412 -33.92 -22.45 -19.57
N LEU A 413 -33.55 -22.40 -18.28
CA LEU A 413 -32.39 -23.10 -17.73
C LEU A 413 -32.71 -24.49 -17.18
N MET A 414 -33.97 -24.96 -17.22
CA MET A 414 -34.34 -26.29 -16.70
C MET A 414 -33.70 -27.42 -17.50
N ASN A 415 -33.60 -27.24 -18.83
CA ASN A 415 -33.01 -28.20 -19.76
C ASN A 415 -31.70 -27.68 -20.36
N ALA A 416 -31.00 -26.79 -19.65
CA ALA A 416 -29.72 -26.25 -20.12
C ALA A 416 -28.57 -27.22 -19.80
N ASN A 417 -27.65 -27.39 -20.75
CA ASN A 417 -26.44 -28.19 -20.56
C ASN A 417 -25.18 -27.37 -20.84
N VAL A 418 -24.19 -27.42 -19.93
CA VAL A 418 -22.91 -26.73 -20.12
C VAL A 418 -22.07 -27.51 -21.14
N THR A 419 -21.71 -26.85 -22.23
CA THR A 419 -20.93 -27.47 -23.31
C THR A 419 -19.45 -27.15 -23.22
N ASN A 420 -19.09 -25.99 -22.67
CA ASN A 420 -17.69 -25.59 -22.53
C ASN A 420 -17.48 -24.62 -21.36
N VAL A 421 -16.33 -24.72 -20.70
CA VAL A 421 -15.90 -23.80 -19.63
C VAL A 421 -14.47 -23.35 -19.89
N ASN A 422 -14.29 -22.09 -20.29
CA ASN A 422 -13.00 -21.48 -20.57
C ASN A 422 -12.55 -20.60 -19.40
N THR A 423 -11.52 -21.04 -18.68
CA THR A 423 -10.91 -20.30 -17.56
C THR A 423 -9.66 -19.51 -17.95
N LYS A 424 -9.35 -19.40 -19.25
CA LYS A 424 -8.23 -18.59 -19.77
C LYS A 424 -8.63 -17.15 -20.06
N ALA A 425 -9.92 -16.85 -19.95
CA ALA A 425 -10.48 -15.51 -20.04
C ALA A 425 -9.96 -14.64 -18.87
N THR A 426 -9.40 -13.47 -19.18
CA THR A 426 -8.77 -12.59 -18.20
C THR A 426 -8.93 -11.13 -18.58
N ALA A 427 -9.12 -10.30 -17.56
CA ALA A 427 -9.00 -8.85 -17.69
C ALA A 427 -7.94 -8.31 -16.74
N TYR A 428 -7.39 -7.15 -17.07
CA TYR A 428 -6.38 -6.46 -16.29
C TYR A 428 -6.83 -5.02 -16.05
N GLN A 429 -6.75 -4.59 -14.80
CA GLN A 429 -6.74 -3.18 -14.44
C GLN A 429 -5.29 -2.78 -14.17
N ILE A 430 -4.84 -1.73 -14.85
CA ILE A 430 -3.46 -1.24 -14.77
C ILE A 430 -3.52 0.20 -14.30
N ASP A 431 -2.98 0.44 -13.11
CA ASP A 431 -2.88 1.76 -12.52
C ASP A 431 -1.43 2.27 -12.65
N LEU A 432 -1.28 3.47 -13.19
CA LEU A 432 -0.01 4.15 -13.36
C LEU A 432 -0.03 5.47 -12.59
N TRP A 433 0.96 5.67 -11.73
CA TRP A 433 1.17 6.93 -11.03
C TRP A 433 2.54 7.50 -11.37
N THR A 434 2.57 8.75 -11.83
CA THR A 434 3.81 9.49 -12.08
C THR A 434 3.91 10.65 -11.09
N LEU A 435 4.94 10.63 -10.25
CA LEU A 435 5.24 11.71 -9.32
C LEU A 435 6.05 12.79 -10.04
N ILE A 436 5.52 14.01 -10.06
CA ILE A 436 6.08 15.18 -10.72
C ILE A 436 6.67 16.14 -9.68
N ASP A 437 7.90 16.59 -9.91
CA ASP A 437 8.50 17.79 -9.30
C ASP A 437 8.35 18.92 -10.31
N ARG A 438 7.69 20.02 -9.94
CA ARG A 438 7.58 21.22 -10.76
C ARG A 438 8.21 22.39 -10.02
N ARG A 439 9.13 23.10 -10.68
CA ARG A 439 9.83 24.25 -10.10
C ARG A 439 9.61 25.51 -10.91
N THR A 440 9.20 26.59 -10.26
CA THR A 440 9.08 27.91 -10.90
C THR A 440 9.86 28.94 -10.12
N ILE A 441 10.51 29.85 -10.85
CA ILE A 441 11.23 30.98 -10.27
C ILE A 441 10.53 32.25 -10.70
N GLU A 442 10.23 33.10 -9.72
CA GLU A 442 9.63 34.40 -9.94
C GLU A 442 10.47 35.47 -9.24
N GLN A 443 10.55 36.65 -9.86
CA GLN A 443 11.19 37.80 -9.23
C GLN A 443 10.23 38.46 -8.25
N GLN A 444 10.72 38.72 -7.05
CA GLN A 444 10.02 39.45 -6.00
C GLN A 444 10.75 40.76 -5.73
N GLY A 445 10.05 41.72 -5.11
CA GLY A 445 10.66 42.98 -4.76
C GLY A 445 9.93 43.73 -3.67
N ARG A 446 10.68 44.50 -2.88
CA ARG A 446 10.18 45.36 -1.79
C ARG A 446 11.00 46.64 -1.67
N PRO A 447 10.49 47.70 -1.00
CA PRO A 447 11.31 48.87 -0.67
C PRO A 447 12.60 48.47 0.07
N TYR A 448 13.75 48.96 -0.40
CA TYR A 448 15.05 48.64 0.20
C TYR A 448 15.23 49.31 1.57
N ASN A 449 15.47 48.56 2.66
CA ASN A 449 15.61 49.07 4.03
C ASN A 449 17.07 49.17 4.52
N GLY A 450 18.06 49.06 3.63
CA GLY A 450 19.47 49.04 4.04
C GLY A 450 20.02 47.64 4.31
N GLU A 451 19.35 46.59 3.83
CA GLU A 451 19.85 45.21 3.94
C GLU A 451 21.13 44.98 3.12
N ASN A 452 22.01 44.09 3.58
CA ASN A 452 23.17 43.69 2.78
C ASN A 452 22.73 42.89 1.55
N THR A 453 23.32 43.19 0.39
CA THR A 453 23.05 42.49 -0.88
C THR A 453 24.24 41.60 -1.25
N PRO A 454 24.19 40.29 -0.94
CA PRO A 454 25.28 39.35 -1.24
C PRO A 454 25.50 39.09 -2.75
N GLN A 455 24.59 39.51 -3.63
CA GLN A 455 24.73 39.45 -5.10
C GLN A 455 25.17 38.08 -5.66
N GLU A 456 24.71 36.97 -5.08
CA GLU A 456 24.97 35.66 -5.68
C GLU A 456 24.21 35.49 -7.00
N GLN A 457 24.86 34.87 -8.00
CA GLN A 457 24.20 34.53 -9.26
C GLN A 457 23.11 33.49 -9.05
N LEU A 458 21.98 33.68 -9.76
CA LEU A 458 20.90 32.72 -9.78
C LEU A 458 21.37 31.42 -10.44
N ARG A 459 21.34 30.33 -9.68
CA ARG A 459 21.62 28.98 -10.19
C ARG A 459 20.37 28.34 -10.80
N ASP A 460 20.58 27.26 -11.55
CA ASP A 460 19.51 26.40 -12.07
C ASP A 460 18.52 25.98 -10.96
N PRO A 461 17.19 26.03 -11.19
CA PRO A 461 16.17 25.70 -10.17
C PRO A 461 16.33 24.32 -9.53
N TRP A 462 16.94 23.37 -10.25
CA TRP A 462 17.14 22.00 -9.79
C TRP A 462 18.41 21.82 -8.97
N SER A 463 19.31 22.80 -8.96
CA SER A 463 20.50 22.83 -8.09
C SER A 463 20.16 23.08 -6.62
N TYR A 464 18.97 23.61 -6.33
CA TYR A 464 18.52 23.83 -4.96
C TYR A 464 17.89 22.55 -4.38
N ASP A 465 18.32 22.14 -3.20
CA ASP A 465 17.77 20.96 -2.51
C ASP A 465 16.98 21.38 -1.27
N PHE A 466 15.66 21.51 -1.43
CA PHE A 466 14.73 21.95 -0.38
C PHE A 466 13.89 20.81 0.20
N GLY A 467 14.36 19.56 0.05
CA GLY A 467 13.63 18.36 0.48
C GLY A 467 12.71 17.80 -0.60
N ARG A 468 12.29 16.54 -0.43
CA ARG A 468 11.53 15.77 -1.42
C ARG A 468 10.49 14.88 -0.74
N PRO A 469 9.27 14.77 -1.28
CA PRO A 469 8.34 13.73 -0.84
C PRO A 469 8.84 12.35 -1.27
N ALA A 470 8.75 11.39 -0.35
CA ALA A 470 9.33 10.06 -0.49
C ALA A 470 8.48 9.07 -1.32
N ILE A 471 7.18 9.33 -1.51
CA ILE A 471 6.20 8.40 -2.08
C ILE A 471 5.16 9.20 -2.89
N VAL A 472 4.48 8.49 -3.82
CA VAL A 472 3.23 8.92 -4.48
C VAL A 472 2.36 9.72 -3.51
N LEU A 473 2.12 10.97 -3.84
CA LEU A 473 1.34 11.89 -3.05
C LEU A 473 -0.15 11.68 -3.32
N GLU A 474 -0.96 11.60 -2.26
CA GLU A 474 -2.43 11.68 -2.38
C GLU A 474 -2.86 13.08 -2.81
N ASN A 475 -2.15 14.11 -2.32
CA ASN A 475 -2.49 15.51 -2.52
C ASN A 475 -1.29 16.32 -3.02
N ARG A 476 -1.58 17.35 -3.81
CA ARG A 476 -0.59 18.32 -4.30
C ARG A 476 0.06 19.04 -3.13
N GLN A 477 1.39 19.02 -3.06
CA GLN A 477 2.19 19.74 -2.06
C GLN A 477 2.90 20.93 -2.72
N LYS A 478 3.00 22.05 -2.01
CA LYS A 478 3.64 23.28 -2.48
C LYS A 478 4.56 23.83 -1.40
N SER A 479 5.81 24.13 -1.75
CA SER A 479 6.74 24.87 -0.91
C SER A 479 7.22 26.13 -1.62
N VAL A 480 7.48 27.19 -0.86
CA VAL A 480 7.88 28.50 -1.36
C VAL A 480 9.12 28.95 -0.61
N HIS A 481 10.17 29.31 -1.33
CA HIS A 481 11.48 29.65 -0.79
C HIS A 481 11.98 30.97 -1.39
N ASP A 482 12.15 31.98 -0.53
CA ASP A 482 12.78 33.24 -0.91
C ASP A 482 14.31 33.09 -0.91
N LEU A 483 14.93 33.19 -2.08
CA LEU A 483 16.37 33.06 -2.29
C LEU A 483 17.05 34.42 -2.03
N MET A 484 17.03 34.86 -0.77
CA MET A 484 17.55 36.18 -0.37
C MET A 484 19.03 36.40 -0.70
N GLN A 485 19.81 35.33 -0.85
CA GLN A 485 21.19 35.38 -1.32
C GLN A 485 21.34 35.91 -2.77
N THR A 486 20.29 35.80 -3.58
CA THR A 486 20.25 36.32 -4.97
C THR A 486 19.80 37.77 -5.05
N SER A 487 19.77 38.48 -3.92
CA SER A 487 19.16 39.81 -3.87
C SER A 487 20.03 40.89 -4.51
N TRP A 488 19.37 41.85 -5.17
CA TRP A 488 20.02 43.00 -5.80
C TRP A 488 19.19 44.28 -5.62
N LYS A 489 19.87 45.42 -5.71
CA LYS A 489 19.24 46.74 -5.70
C LYS A 489 18.93 47.18 -7.13
N ALA A 490 17.74 47.74 -7.34
CA ALA A 490 17.39 48.40 -8.58
C ALA A 490 16.68 49.73 -8.30
N ALA A 491 16.88 50.71 -9.19
CA ALA A 491 16.10 51.93 -9.15
C ALA A 491 14.61 51.60 -9.30
N CYS A 492 13.77 52.23 -8.50
CA CYS A 492 12.33 52.04 -8.56
C CYS A 492 11.83 52.54 -9.91
N SER A 493 11.38 51.62 -10.77
CA SER A 493 10.90 51.93 -12.13
C SER A 493 9.67 52.84 -12.15
N LYS A 494 8.88 52.85 -11.07
CA LYS A 494 7.72 53.76 -11.00
C LYS A 494 8.19 55.22 -10.92
N CYS A 495 9.23 55.52 -10.13
CA CYS A 495 9.69 56.88 -9.85
C CYS A 495 11.06 57.20 -10.44
N ASN A 496 11.58 56.33 -11.31
CA ASN A 496 12.91 56.42 -11.91
C ASN A 496 14.03 56.74 -10.90
N GLY A 497 13.99 56.12 -9.72
CA GLY A 497 15.02 56.36 -8.69
C GLY A 497 14.79 57.59 -7.79
N HIS A 498 13.82 58.46 -8.06
CA HIS A 498 13.69 59.74 -7.35
C HIS A 498 12.94 59.68 -6.00
N GLY A 499 12.27 58.56 -5.69
CA GLY A 499 11.44 58.43 -4.48
C GLY A 499 10.14 59.23 -4.50
N MET A 500 9.96 60.14 -5.45
CA MET A 500 8.78 61.00 -5.60
C MET A 500 8.35 61.07 -7.06
N HIS A 501 7.08 61.39 -7.30
CA HIS A 501 6.55 61.71 -8.62
C HIS A 501 5.97 63.11 -8.61
N ASN A 502 5.88 63.75 -9.76
CA ASN A 502 5.08 64.95 -9.89
C ASN A 502 3.63 64.62 -9.50
N CYS A 503 3.03 65.50 -8.70
CA CYS A 503 1.62 65.39 -8.34
C CYS A 503 0.79 65.47 -9.61
N ALA A 504 0.14 64.36 -10.00
CA ALA A 504 -0.63 64.28 -11.24
C ALA A 504 -1.69 65.38 -11.33
N SER A 505 -2.28 65.73 -10.20
CA SER A 505 -3.37 66.68 -10.17
C SER A 505 -2.95 68.15 -10.27
N CYS A 506 -1.68 68.49 -10.06
CA CYS A 506 -1.16 69.85 -10.29
C CYS A 506 0.02 69.88 -11.26
N HIS A 507 0.33 68.76 -11.91
CA HIS A 507 1.43 68.56 -12.84
C HIS A 507 2.78 69.13 -12.35
N GLY A 508 3.12 68.93 -11.07
CA GLY A 508 4.38 69.41 -10.51
C GLY A 508 4.37 70.85 -9.96
N ARG A 509 3.31 71.65 -10.22
CA ARG A 509 3.30 73.09 -9.90
C ARG A 509 3.01 73.44 -8.44
N GLY A 510 2.55 72.49 -7.63
CA GLY A 510 2.14 72.73 -6.23
C GLY A 510 0.82 73.47 -6.04
N ARG A 511 0.33 74.13 -7.10
CA ARG A 511 -0.95 74.86 -7.12
C ARG A 511 -1.82 74.40 -8.28
N ARG A 512 -3.13 74.49 -8.12
CA ARG A 512 -4.11 74.24 -9.20
C ARG A 512 -4.91 75.51 -9.46
N ALA A 513 -5.47 75.63 -10.65
CA ALA A 513 -6.46 76.67 -10.93
C ALA A 513 -7.60 76.59 -9.90
N CYS A 514 -8.06 77.75 -9.42
CA CYS A 514 -9.23 77.80 -8.57
C CYS A 514 -10.45 77.36 -9.38
N THR A 515 -11.08 76.25 -8.98
CA THR A 515 -12.26 75.71 -9.66
C THR A 515 -13.48 76.64 -9.55
N HIS A 516 -13.48 77.57 -8.58
CA HIS A 516 -14.58 78.52 -8.38
C HIS A 516 -14.50 79.76 -9.27
N CYS A 517 -13.30 80.15 -9.76
CA CYS A 517 -13.15 81.37 -10.56
C CYS A 517 -12.38 81.19 -11.88
N GLY A 518 -11.90 79.98 -12.20
CA GLY A 518 -11.24 79.66 -13.47
C GLY A 518 -9.89 80.37 -13.70
N THR A 519 -9.32 80.21 -14.91
CA THR A 519 -8.02 80.82 -15.32
C THR A 519 -8.15 81.94 -16.35
N THR A 520 -9.33 82.19 -16.92
CA THR A 520 -9.51 83.20 -17.96
C THR A 520 -9.60 84.61 -17.36
N GLN A 521 -9.02 85.59 -18.06
CA GLN A 521 -8.98 87.00 -17.67
C GLN A 521 -10.28 87.76 -17.94
N ASN A 522 -11.34 87.09 -18.37
CA ASN A 522 -12.56 87.77 -18.79
C ASN A 522 -13.62 87.66 -17.70
N SER A 523 -13.66 88.71 -16.86
CA SER A 523 -14.90 89.42 -16.49
C SER A 523 -14.58 90.46 -15.42
N ALA A 524 -14.66 91.72 -15.81
CA ALA A 524 -14.57 92.91 -14.96
C ALA A 524 -15.81 93.10 -14.04
N GLN A 525 -16.35 92.02 -13.46
CA GLN A 525 -17.66 92.06 -12.78
C GLN A 525 -17.75 91.37 -11.41
N HIS A 526 -16.63 91.11 -10.71
CA HIS A 526 -16.67 90.74 -9.29
C HIS A 526 -15.73 91.62 -8.47
N ALA A 527 -16.30 92.62 -7.79
CA ALA A 527 -15.60 93.48 -6.82
C ALA A 527 -15.19 92.75 -5.53
N HIS A 528 -15.63 91.50 -5.34
CA HIS A 528 -15.29 90.69 -4.18
C HIS A 528 -14.19 89.68 -4.52
N GLN A 529 -13.10 89.71 -3.76
CA GLN A 529 -12.04 88.70 -3.87
C GLN A 529 -12.65 87.31 -3.63
N CYS A 530 -12.39 86.37 -4.55
CA CYS A 530 -12.86 84.99 -4.40
C CYS A 530 -12.40 84.43 -3.06
N ILE A 531 -13.32 84.04 -2.17
CA ILE A 531 -13.03 83.60 -0.80
C ILE A 531 -12.07 82.40 -0.80
N SER A 532 -12.20 81.50 -1.79
CA SER A 532 -11.39 80.28 -1.85
C SER A 532 -9.94 80.50 -2.32
N CYS A 533 -9.64 81.58 -3.05
CA CYS A 533 -8.29 81.86 -3.58
C CYS A 533 -7.75 83.25 -3.23
N HIS A 534 -8.52 84.08 -2.54
CA HIS A 534 -8.23 85.47 -2.18
C HIS A 534 -7.66 86.29 -3.35
N GLY A 535 -8.25 86.15 -4.53
CA GLY A 535 -7.83 86.86 -5.75
C GLY A 535 -6.60 86.29 -6.46
N THR A 536 -5.90 85.29 -5.92
CA THR A 536 -4.70 84.70 -6.53
C THR A 536 -4.99 83.75 -7.69
N ARG A 537 -6.27 83.42 -7.93
CA ARG A 537 -6.80 82.54 -8.99
C ARG A 537 -6.25 81.10 -8.99
N THR A 538 -5.42 80.77 -8.02
CA THR A 538 -4.85 79.45 -7.82
C THR A 538 -5.01 79.04 -6.37
N VAL A 539 -5.26 77.75 -6.13
CA VAL A 539 -5.36 77.19 -4.78
C VAL A 539 -4.22 76.20 -4.57
N THR A 540 -3.73 76.12 -3.33
CA THR A 540 -2.73 75.13 -2.94
C THR A 540 -3.27 73.74 -3.23
N CYS A 541 -2.49 72.92 -3.95
CA CYS A 541 -2.92 71.58 -4.28
C CYS A 541 -3.01 70.72 -3.01
N SER A 542 -4.21 70.30 -2.62
CA SER A 542 -4.45 69.47 -1.44
C SER A 542 -3.72 68.12 -1.48
N ASN A 543 -3.70 67.44 -2.64
CA ASN A 543 -3.06 66.12 -2.79
C ASN A 543 -1.54 66.13 -2.55
N CYS A 544 -0.86 67.26 -2.79
CA CYS A 544 0.58 67.39 -2.52
C CYS A 544 0.91 68.46 -1.48
N ARG A 545 -0.12 69.06 -0.85
CA ARG A 545 -0.02 70.14 0.13
C ARG A 545 0.91 71.28 -0.29
N GLY A 546 0.90 71.64 -1.57
CA GLY A 546 1.75 72.72 -2.10
C GLY A 546 3.13 72.31 -2.60
N HIS A 547 3.62 71.10 -2.32
CA HIS A 547 4.99 70.69 -2.67
C HIS A 547 5.20 70.35 -4.15
N GLY A 548 4.12 70.22 -4.93
CA GLY A 548 4.17 69.83 -6.34
C GLY A 548 4.53 68.37 -6.59
N LYS A 549 5.08 67.66 -5.60
CA LYS A 549 5.48 66.25 -5.65
C LYS A 549 4.71 65.41 -4.64
N VAL A 550 4.48 64.16 -4.99
CA VAL A 550 3.89 63.14 -4.11
C VAL A 550 4.84 61.96 -3.95
N SER A 551 4.76 61.32 -2.80
CA SER A 551 5.64 60.21 -2.44
C SER A 551 5.39 58.98 -3.30
N CYS A 552 6.45 58.32 -3.76
CA CYS A 552 6.33 57.03 -4.38
C CYS A 552 5.99 55.98 -3.33
N THR A 553 4.76 55.43 -3.37
CA THR A 553 4.32 54.36 -2.46
C THR A 553 4.98 53.01 -2.76
N ARG A 554 5.44 52.78 -4.00
CA ARG A 554 6.10 51.52 -4.37
C ARG A 554 7.45 51.34 -3.68
N CYS A 555 8.21 52.42 -3.48
CA CYS A 555 9.53 52.40 -2.83
C CYS A 555 9.57 53.17 -1.50
N ASN A 556 8.43 53.60 -0.97
CA ASN A 556 8.30 54.39 0.26
C ASN A 556 9.29 55.56 0.34
N ARG A 557 9.31 56.41 -0.70
CA ARG A 557 10.22 57.58 -0.84
C ARG A 557 11.71 57.28 -1.01
N ARG A 558 12.14 56.02 -1.01
CA ARG A 558 13.57 55.69 -1.04
C ARG A 558 14.20 55.68 -2.43
N GLY A 559 13.38 55.66 -3.48
CA GLY A 559 13.85 55.58 -4.86
C GLY A 559 14.42 54.23 -5.27
N VAL A 560 14.67 53.31 -4.33
CA VAL A 560 15.33 52.02 -4.57
C VAL A 560 14.46 50.87 -4.08
N LEU A 561 14.42 49.79 -4.87
CA LEU A 561 13.80 48.52 -4.51
C LEU A 561 14.88 47.45 -4.33
N LEU A 562 14.67 46.60 -3.34
CA LEU A 562 15.38 45.34 -3.18
C LEU A 562 14.61 44.26 -3.94
N HIS A 563 15.27 43.58 -4.86
CA HIS A 563 14.72 42.46 -5.60
C HIS A 563 15.43 41.16 -5.22
N TRP A 564 14.73 40.02 -5.34
CA TRP A 564 15.29 38.68 -5.14
C TRP A 564 14.47 37.66 -5.92
N HIS A 565 14.99 36.44 -6.05
CA HIS A 565 14.26 35.34 -6.68
C HIS A 565 13.52 34.51 -5.63
N ARG A 566 12.29 34.10 -5.95
CA ARG A 566 11.49 33.16 -5.16
C ARG A 566 11.33 31.87 -5.94
N LEU A 567 11.81 30.77 -5.37
CA LEU A 567 11.60 29.43 -5.90
C LEU A 567 10.33 28.83 -5.30
N THR A 568 9.40 28.43 -6.16
CA THR A 568 8.24 27.63 -5.78
C THR A 568 8.45 26.20 -6.27
N ILE A 569 8.29 25.24 -5.37
CA ILE A 569 8.35 23.81 -5.70
C ILE A 569 6.97 23.20 -5.47
N GLU A 570 6.46 22.49 -6.47
CA GLU A 570 5.18 21.80 -6.41
C GLU A 570 5.40 20.32 -6.69
N TRP A 571 4.92 19.47 -5.80
CA TRP A 571 4.92 18.02 -6.00
C TRP A 571 3.49 17.52 -6.15
N TYR A 572 3.23 16.71 -7.16
CA TYR A 572 1.92 16.10 -7.38
C TYR A 572 2.03 14.82 -8.17
N THR A 573 0.98 13.99 -8.06
CA THR A 573 0.88 12.72 -8.76
C THR A 573 -0.09 12.83 -9.92
N LEU A 574 0.34 12.41 -11.11
CA LEU A 574 -0.56 12.08 -12.21
C LEU A 574 -0.97 10.62 -12.09
N HIS A 575 -2.27 10.32 -12.12
CA HIS A 575 -2.80 8.96 -12.05
C HIS A 575 -3.57 8.65 -13.33
N SER A 576 -3.28 7.52 -13.97
CA SER A 576 -4.11 6.97 -15.03
C SER A 576 -4.45 5.52 -14.73
N VAL A 577 -5.65 5.12 -15.18
CA VAL A 577 -6.14 3.75 -15.12
C VAL A 577 -6.45 3.29 -16.53
N SER A 578 -5.96 2.10 -16.86
CA SER A 578 -6.16 1.46 -18.16
C SER A 578 -6.68 0.04 -17.96
N TYR A 579 -7.57 -0.38 -18.86
CA TYR A 579 -8.20 -1.69 -18.80
C TYR A 579 -7.89 -2.45 -20.07
N GLN A 580 -7.40 -3.68 -19.92
CA GLN A 580 -7.14 -4.59 -21.03
C GLN A 580 -7.89 -5.90 -20.77
N SER A 581 -8.53 -6.44 -21.79
CA SER A 581 -9.32 -7.66 -21.68
C SER A 581 -9.13 -8.47 -22.95
N ASN A 582 -9.01 -9.80 -22.82
CA ASN A 582 -9.13 -10.72 -23.95
C ASN A 582 -10.57 -11.25 -24.12
N THR A 583 -11.53 -10.66 -23.42
CA THR A 583 -12.95 -11.01 -23.47
C THR A 583 -13.80 -9.81 -23.91
N PRO A 584 -15.02 -10.03 -24.43
CA PRO A 584 -16.00 -8.98 -24.70
C PRO A 584 -16.57 -8.28 -23.46
N LEU A 585 -16.12 -8.64 -22.24
CA LEU A 585 -16.63 -8.06 -21.00
C LEU A 585 -16.40 -6.53 -20.98
N PRO A 586 -17.47 -5.70 -20.84
CA PRO A 586 -17.33 -4.25 -20.82
C PRO A 586 -16.50 -3.76 -19.63
N VAL A 587 -15.71 -2.71 -19.84
CA VAL A 587 -14.90 -2.06 -18.78
C VAL A 587 -15.72 -1.68 -17.55
N LYS A 588 -16.98 -1.25 -17.74
CA LYS A 588 -17.89 -0.92 -16.63
C LYS A 588 -18.14 -2.13 -15.70
N LYS A 589 -18.16 -3.35 -16.24
CA LYS A 589 -18.32 -4.60 -15.47
C LYS A 589 -17.01 -5.01 -14.80
N ILE A 590 -15.89 -4.88 -15.51
CA ILE A 590 -14.55 -5.14 -14.95
C ILE A 590 -14.31 -4.31 -13.68
N LYS A 591 -14.74 -3.04 -13.66
CA LYS A 591 -14.65 -2.14 -12.49
C LYS A 591 -15.43 -2.61 -11.25
N GLN A 592 -16.41 -3.48 -11.40
CA GLN A 592 -17.27 -3.93 -10.30
C GLN A 592 -16.65 -5.09 -9.51
N ALA A 593 -15.72 -5.84 -10.13
CA ALA A 593 -15.13 -7.01 -9.52
C ALA A 593 -13.75 -6.71 -8.90
N PRO A 594 -13.44 -7.28 -7.72
CA PRO A 594 -12.14 -7.13 -7.10
C PRO A 594 -11.09 -7.93 -7.87
N GLY A 595 -10.15 -7.22 -8.53
CA GLY A 595 -9.00 -7.84 -9.16
C GLY A 595 -7.95 -8.31 -8.15
N LYS A 596 -7.24 -9.40 -8.45
CA LYS A 596 -6.10 -9.87 -7.68
C LYS A 596 -4.85 -9.10 -8.10
N GLN A 597 -4.24 -8.37 -7.17
CA GLN A 597 -2.97 -7.68 -7.44
C GLN A 597 -1.86 -8.69 -7.75
N ILE A 598 -1.33 -8.64 -8.99
CA ILE A 598 -0.26 -9.52 -9.47
C ILE A 598 1.08 -8.79 -9.61
N TYR A 599 1.06 -7.46 -9.73
CA TYR A 599 2.27 -6.66 -9.88
C TYR A 599 2.16 -5.34 -9.12
N LEU A 600 3.29 -4.94 -8.53
CA LEU A 600 3.50 -3.61 -7.99
C LEU A 600 4.98 -3.25 -8.13
N SER A 601 5.24 -2.17 -8.84
CA SER A 601 6.58 -1.59 -8.94
C SER A 601 6.53 -0.12 -8.54
N LEU A 602 7.63 0.33 -7.92
CA LEU A 602 7.92 1.73 -7.66
C LEU A 602 9.34 1.98 -8.09
N GLU A 603 9.51 2.80 -9.11
CA GLU A 603 10.79 3.31 -9.55
C GLU A 603 10.99 4.72 -9.04
N GLN A 604 12.22 5.03 -8.65
CA GLN A 604 12.64 6.38 -8.29
C GLN A 604 13.82 6.75 -9.17
N GLY A 605 13.72 7.89 -9.85
CA GLY A 605 14.72 8.34 -10.81
C GLY A 605 14.39 9.72 -11.34
N TRP A 606 15.44 10.50 -11.64
CA TRP A 606 15.33 11.85 -12.19
C TRP A 606 15.41 11.75 -13.70
N SER A 607 14.29 11.88 -14.40
CA SER A 607 14.33 11.93 -15.85
C SER A 607 13.29 12.89 -16.43
N GLN A 608 13.69 13.62 -17.47
CA GLN A 608 12.76 14.26 -18.41
C GLN A 608 12.31 13.29 -19.52
N THR A 609 13.04 12.19 -19.68
CA THR A 609 12.83 11.13 -20.67
C THR A 609 12.86 9.78 -19.95
N ALA A 610 11.79 9.45 -19.22
CA ALA A 610 11.66 8.08 -18.75
C ALA A 610 11.41 7.21 -19.99
N GLN A 611 12.36 6.34 -20.34
CA GLN A 611 12.12 5.25 -21.27
C GLN A 611 11.27 4.20 -20.54
N PHE A 612 10.01 4.55 -20.29
CA PHE A 612 9.02 3.72 -19.60
C PHE A 612 9.01 2.31 -20.21
N ASP A 613 9.07 2.21 -21.53
CA ASP A 613 8.99 0.94 -22.27
C ASP A 613 10.10 -0.02 -21.94
N GLN A 614 11.36 0.40 -22.05
CA GLN A 614 12.50 -0.50 -21.89
C GLN A 614 12.58 -1.03 -20.46
N TYR A 615 12.30 -0.18 -19.47
CA TYR A 615 12.21 -0.58 -18.07
C TYR A 615 11.00 -1.50 -17.82
N PHE A 616 9.83 -1.11 -18.27
CA PHE A 616 8.57 -1.79 -18.00
C PHE A 616 8.52 -3.18 -18.65
N GLN A 617 9.06 -3.33 -19.87
CA GLN A 617 9.25 -4.62 -20.54
C GLN A 617 10.14 -5.56 -19.74
N SER A 618 11.28 -5.09 -19.22
CA SER A 618 12.21 -5.91 -18.43
C SER A 618 11.60 -6.46 -17.13
N ARG A 619 10.62 -5.75 -16.56
CA ARG A 619 9.94 -6.16 -15.32
C ARG A 619 8.70 -6.99 -15.57
N LEU A 620 7.92 -6.70 -16.61
CA LEU A 620 6.79 -7.55 -17.00
C LEU A 620 7.24 -8.94 -17.46
N ALA A 621 8.41 -9.06 -18.07
CA ALA A 621 9.02 -10.34 -18.42
C ALA A 621 9.21 -11.28 -17.20
N THR A 622 9.20 -10.73 -15.98
CA THR A 622 9.29 -11.52 -14.73
C THR A 622 7.93 -12.06 -14.24
N LEU A 623 6.82 -11.69 -14.87
CA LEU A 623 5.47 -12.18 -14.58
C LEU A 623 5.06 -13.24 -15.61
N PRO A 624 5.19 -14.55 -15.30
CA PRO A 624 4.77 -15.60 -16.21
C PRO A 624 3.25 -15.51 -16.50
N ASN A 625 2.88 -15.71 -17.77
CA ASN A 625 1.49 -15.71 -18.26
C ASN A 625 0.73 -14.37 -18.14
N CYS A 626 1.44 -13.24 -18.12
CA CYS A 626 0.84 -11.92 -18.24
C CYS A 626 0.68 -11.53 -19.73
N SER A 627 -0.56 -11.39 -20.20
CA SER A 627 -0.89 -11.05 -21.60
C SER A 627 -1.16 -9.56 -21.83
N VAL A 628 -0.65 -8.71 -20.93
CA VAL A 628 -0.78 -7.24 -21.05
C VAL A 628 -0.11 -6.76 -22.33
N LYS A 629 -0.85 -6.03 -23.16
CA LYS A 629 -0.36 -5.41 -24.39
C LYS A 629 0.44 -4.16 -24.04
N ILE A 630 1.77 -4.29 -24.08
CA ILE A 630 2.68 -3.24 -23.63
C ILE A 630 2.57 -1.99 -24.50
N ASN A 631 2.50 -2.14 -25.82
CA ASN A 631 2.44 -1.01 -26.76
C ASN A 631 1.23 -0.07 -26.49
N GLU A 632 0.06 -0.63 -26.20
CA GLU A 632 -1.13 0.17 -25.87
C GLU A 632 -0.95 0.94 -24.55
N LEU A 633 -0.28 0.33 -23.57
CA LEU A 633 -0.01 0.98 -22.28
C LEU A 633 1.07 2.06 -22.41
N THR A 634 2.07 1.83 -23.24
CA THR A 634 3.10 2.80 -23.63
C THR A 634 2.48 4.04 -24.25
N GLU A 635 1.58 3.88 -25.22
CA GLU A 635 0.89 4.99 -25.86
C GLU A 635 0.05 5.77 -24.85
N ASP A 636 -0.67 5.07 -23.97
CA ASP A 636 -1.44 5.70 -22.90
C ASP A 636 -0.57 6.47 -21.91
N TYR A 637 0.58 5.89 -21.52
CA TYR A 637 1.57 6.54 -20.67
C TYR A 637 2.14 7.80 -21.33
N ASN A 638 2.56 7.70 -22.59
CA ASN A 638 3.10 8.81 -23.36
C ASN A 638 2.09 9.96 -23.45
N LYS A 639 0.83 9.64 -23.74
CA LYS A 639 -0.25 10.62 -23.87
C LYS A 639 -0.63 11.26 -22.53
N LYS A 640 -0.83 10.47 -21.47
CA LYS A 640 -1.39 10.97 -20.20
C LYS A 640 -0.34 11.52 -19.24
N HIS A 641 0.88 10.98 -19.27
CA HIS A 641 1.93 11.33 -18.31
C HIS A 641 3.04 12.15 -18.95
N LEU A 642 3.54 11.75 -20.12
CA LEU A 642 4.77 12.30 -20.71
C LEU A 642 4.53 13.61 -21.49
N GLN A 643 3.48 13.67 -22.33
CA GLN A 643 3.12 14.89 -23.08
C GLN A 643 2.85 16.12 -22.19
N ASN A 644 2.50 15.90 -20.92
CA ASN A 644 2.22 16.95 -19.96
C ASN A 644 3.48 17.51 -19.27
N ILE A 645 4.65 16.92 -19.50
CA ILE A 645 5.92 17.34 -18.90
C ILE A 645 6.51 18.49 -19.70
N LYS A 646 6.61 19.65 -19.06
CA LYS A 646 7.24 20.86 -19.59
C LYS A 646 8.66 20.98 -19.03
N GLN A 647 9.45 21.91 -19.57
CA GLN A 647 10.85 22.16 -19.16
C GLN A 647 11.03 22.41 -17.65
N ASN A 648 10.01 22.97 -16.99
CA ASN A 648 10.01 23.27 -15.57
C ASN A 648 9.51 22.10 -14.70
N MET A 649 9.39 20.90 -15.27
CA MET A 649 8.95 19.68 -14.59
C MET A 649 9.97 18.56 -14.75
N ARG A 650 10.07 17.69 -13.74
CA ARG A 650 10.82 16.43 -13.78
C ARG A 650 9.97 15.32 -13.17
N MET A 651 10.09 14.12 -13.74
CA MET A 651 9.59 12.93 -13.07
C MET A 651 10.55 12.54 -11.95
N ILE A 652 10.00 12.19 -10.79
CA ILE A 652 10.73 11.73 -9.60
C ILE A 652 10.56 10.24 -9.41
N ALA A 653 9.34 9.75 -9.65
CA ALA A 653 8.99 8.38 -9.41
C ALA A 653 7.85 7.93 -10.32
N LEU A 654 7.85 6.64 -10.60
CA LEU A 654 6.82 5.97 -11.37
C LEU A 654 6.37 4.73 -10.57
N LYS A 655 5.08 4.66 -10.26
CA LYS A 655 4.46 3.47 -9.67
C LYS A 655 3.57 2.83 -10.71
N CYS A 656 3.65 1.51 -10.86
CA CYS A 656 2.69 0.73 -11.63
C CYS A 656 2.14 -0.39 -10.77
N GLU A 657 0.82 -0.56 -10.81
CA GLU A 657 0.09 -1.66 -10.18
C GLU A 657 -0.77 -2.36 -11.22
N ILE A 658 -0.71 -3.69 -11.24
CA ILE A 658 -1.53 -4.50 -12.15
C ILE A 658 -2.37 -5.45 -11.31
N GLN A 659 -3.68 -5.36 -11.51
CA GLN A 659 -4.67 -6.25 -10.93
C GLN A 659 -5.23 -7.13 -12.03
N LYS A 660 -5.15 -8.45 -11.82
CA LYS A 660 -5.69 -9.46 -12.72
C LYS A 660 -7.07 -9.87 -12.25
N LEU A 661 -8.03 -9.84 -13.15
CA LEU A 661 -9.36 -10.41 -12.97
C LEU A 661 -9.43 -11.72 -13.74
N ASP A 662 -9.61 -12.83 -13.01
CA ASP A 662 -9.87 -14.13 -13.61
C ASP A 662 -11.35 -14.20 -14.01
N ILE A 663 -11.62 -14.52 -15.28
CA ILE A 663 -12.95 -14.60 -15.85
C ILE A 663 -13.18 -16.04 -16.28
N THR A 664 -14.35 -16.57 -15.95
CA THR A 664 -14.80 -17.88 -16.44
C THR A 664 -15.87 -17.64 -17.49
N GLU A 665 -15.52 -17.92 -18.74
CA GLU A 665 -16.47 -17.96 -19.86
C GLU A 665 -17.13 -19.34 -19.88
N VAL A 666 -18.45 -19.37 -19.91
CA VAL A 666 -19.25 -20.59 -19.91
C VAL A 666 -20.13 -20.58 -21.14
N GLU A 667 -20.00 -21.62 -21.96
CA GLU A 667 -20.90 -21.89 -23.08
C GLU A 667 -21.84 -23.02 -22.69
N TYR A 668 -23.10 -22.86 -23.06
CA TYR A 668 -24.16 -23.79 -22.71
C TYR A 668 -25.21 -23.81 -23.81
N GLU A 669 -25.90 -24.93 -23.94
CA GLU A 669 -26.99 -25.10 -24.87
C GLU A 669 -28.31 -25.10 -24.13
N ILE A 670 -29.32 -24.46 -24.71
CA ILE A 670 -30.68 -24.49 -24.20
C ILE A 670 -31.55 -25.23 -25.22
N GLU A 671 -32.10 -26.37 -24.82
CA GLU A 671 -33.02 -27.14 -25.66
C GLU A 671 -34.30 -26.35 -25.95
N GLY A 672 -34.71 -26.28 -27.22
CA GLY A 672 -35.93 -25.57 -27.66
C GLY A 672 -35.78 -24.06 -27.85
N PHE A 673 -34.58 -23.50 -27.66
CA PHE A 673 -34.31 -22.07 -27.86
C PHE A 673 -33.19 -21.86 -28.89
N THR A 674 -33.33 -20.82 -29.70
CA THR A 674 -32.29 -20.36 -30.63
C THR A 674 -31.79 -18.98 -30.23
N ASN A 675 -30.49 -18.77 -30.35
CA ASN A 675 -29.83 -17.51 -30.07
C ASN A 675 -30.19 -16.49 -31.15
N LYS A 676 -31.06 -15.54 -30.80
CA LYS A 676 -31.52 -14.48 -31.72
C LYS A 676 -30.51 -13.35 -31.93
N ARG A 677 -29.44 -13.28 -31.13
CA ARG A 677 -28.41 -12.24 -31.24
C ARG A 677 -27.21 -12.68 -32.07
N ASP A 678 -26.99 -13.98 -32.20
CA ASP A 678 -26.00 -14.58 -33.09
C ASP A 678 -26.57 -15.85 -33.73
N GLU A 679 -27.09 -15.71 -34.95
CA GLU A 679 -27.70 -16.79 -35.73
C GLU A 679 -26.74 -17.95 -35.97
N ASN A 680 -25.42 -17.70 -35.95
CA ASN A 680 -24.39 -18.73 -36.14
C ASN A 680 -24.21 -19.62 -34.89
N MET A 681 -24.70 -19.19 -33.72
CA MET A 681 -24.59 -19.96 -32.48
C MET A 681 -25.72 -20.99 -32.32
N GLY A 682 -26.78 -20.96 -33.13
CA GLY A 682 -27.86 -21.95 -33.06
C GLY A 682 -28.53 -21.98 -31.69
N ASN A 683 -28.50 -23.12 -30.99
CA ASN A 683 -29.01 -23.28 -29.62
C ASN A 683 -27.97 -22.98 -28.52
N LYS A 684 -26.80 -22.45 -28.88
CA LYS A 684 -25.70 -22.14 -27.95
C LYS A 684 -25.78 -20.71 -27.44
N PHE A 685 -25.49 -20.58 -26.16
CA PHE A 685 -25.48 -19.35 -25.39
C PHE A 685 -24.18 -19.25 -24.61
N ARG A 686 -23.81 -18.04 -24.20
CA ARG A 686 -22.63 -17.81 -23.39
C ARG A 686 -22.85 -16.77 -22.30
N PHE A 687 -22.19 -16.97 -21.17
CA PHE A 687 -22.08 -15.96 -20.14
C PHE A 687 -20.67 -15.94 -19.55
N TYR A 688 -20.32 -14.83 -18.93
CA TYR A 688 -19.05 -14.61 -18.28
C TYR A 688 -19.29 -14.43 -16.79
N HIS A 689 -18.73 -15.31 -15.98
CA HIS A 689 -18.67 -15.16 -14.54
C HIS A 689 -17.33 -14.55 -14.16
N TYR A 690 -17.35 -13.38 -13.50
CA TYR A 690 -16.14 -12.59 -13.26
C TYR A 690 -15.99 -12.17 -11.79
N GLY A 691 -16.64 -12.88 -10.86
CA GLY A 691 -16.45 -12.72 -9.43
C GLY A 691 -17.75 -12.65 -8.65
N VAL A 692 -17.65 -12.19 -7.41
CA VAL A 692 -18.76 -12.07 -6.47
C VAL A 692 -18.87 -10.62 -6.00
N GLY A 693 -20.09 -10.09 -5.98
CA GLY A 693 -20.41 -8.74 -5.57
C GLY A 693 -20.36 -8.54 -4.05
N LYS A 694 -20.64 -7.31 -3.61
CA LYS A 694 -20.57 -6.94 -2.17
C LYS A 694 -21.60 -7.68 -1.31
N GLU A 695 -22.73 -8.07 -1.90
CA GLU A 695 -23.82 -8.78 -1.23
C GLU A 695 -23.78 -10.30 -1.48
N ASN A 696 -22.61 -10.83 -1.83
CA ASN A 696 -22.39 -12.25 -2.16
C ASN A 696 -23.15 -12.75 -3.41
N GLU A 697 -23.64 -11.81 -4.24
CA GLU A 697 -24.29 -12.08 -5.51
C GLU A 697 -23.27 -12.43 -6.61
N PRO A 698 -23.57 -13.39 -7.50
CA PRO A 698 -22.67 -13.72 -8.60
C PRO A 698 -22.61 -12.57 -9.62
N LEU A 699 -21.40 -12.11 -9.94
CA LEU A 699 -21.19 -11.13 -11.00
C LEU A 699 -21.13 -11.86 -12.33
N VAL A 700 -22.27 -11.82 -13.04
CA VAL A 700 -22.44 -12.42 -14.34
C VAL A 700 -22.64 -11.34 -15.39
N TYR A 701 -22.00 -11.53 -16.54
CA TYR A 701 -22.22 -10.75 -17.74
C TYR A 701 -22.73 -11.67 -18.83
N GLU A 702 -23.85 -11.29 -19.37
CA GLU A 702 -24.71 -12.12 -20.17
C GLU A 702 -25.37 -11.15 -21.15
N ASN A 703 -25.33 -11.50 -22.42
CA ASN A 703 -25.93 -10.69 -23.48
C ASN A 703 -26.88 -11.48 -24.37
N ASP A 704 -26.84 -12.80 -24.41
CA ASP A 704 -27.46 -13.60 -25.47
C ASP A 704 -28.63 -14.46 -24.96
N TYR A 705 -28.94 -14.41 -23.66
CA TYR A 705 -29.97 -15.22 -23.01
C TYR A 705 -31.34 -14.98 -23.62
N PRO A 706 -32.16 -16.04 -23.79
CA PRO A 706 -33.50 -15.89 -24.32
C PRO A 706 -34.33 -14.93 -23.47
N LEU A 707 -34.74 -13.81 -24.08
CA LEU A 707 -35.74 -12.94 -23.50
C LEU A 707 -37.08 -13.66 -23.65
N ASN A 708 -37.73 -13.99 -22.53
CA ASN A 708 -39.15 -14.31 -22.60
C ASN A 708 -39.90 -13.02 -22.87
N THR A 709 -40.76 -13.05 -23.88
CA THR A 709 -41.93 -12.17 -23.99
C THR A 709 -42.55 -12.06 -22.62
N CYS A 710 -42.48 -10.87 -22.00
CA CYS A 710 -43.09 -10.54 -20.71
C CYS A 710 -44.43 -11.27 -20.59
N GLY A 711 -44.68 -11.99 -19.49
CA GLY A 711 -46.05 -12.41 -19.13
C GLY A 711 -47.03 -11.23 -18.99
N CYS A 712 -46.54 -10.01 -19.14
CA CYS A 712 -47.26 -8.74 -19.23
C CYS A 712 -47.92 -8.49 -20.60
N CYS A 713 -47.73 -9.39 -21.57
CA CYS A 713 -48.41 -9.34 -22.87
C CYS A 713 -49.80 -10.02 -22.87
N GLY A 714 -50.27 -10.51 -21.72
CA GLY A 714 -51.68 -10.84 -21.51
C GLY A 714 -52.42 -9.64 -20.91
N ALA A 715 -53.21 -8.95 -21.74
CA ALA A 715 -54.22 -7.95 -21.39
C ALA A 715 -53.95 -7.05 -20.15
N GLY A 716 -53.39 -5.85 -20.40
CA GLY A 716 -53.58 -4.68 -19.53
C GLY A 716 -52.45 -4.33 -18.56
N CYS A 717 -51.40 -3.65 -19.03
CA CYS A 717 -50.47 -2.91 -18.16
C CYS A 717 -49.92 -1.67 -18.88
N ALA A 718 -50.53 -0.50 -18.61
CA ALA A 718 -50.23 0.77 -19.29
C ALA A 718 -49.09 1.60 -18.65
N HIS A 719 -48.22 1.02 -17.81
CA HIS A 719 -47.29 1.83 -16.98
C HIS A 719 -45.77 1.64 -17.18
N TYR A 720 -45.30 0.78 -18.09
CA TYR A 720 -43.86 0.62 -18.35
C TYR A 720 -43.52 0.54 -19.85
N SER A 721 -43.59 1.67 -20.55
CA SER A 721 -43.36 1.77 -22.01
C SER A 721 -41.89 1.77 -22.45
N LYS A 722 -40.90 1.59 -21.56
CA LYS A 722 -39.47 1.69 -21.90
C LYS A 722 -38.76 0.37 -22.20
N CYS A 723 -39.40 -0.80 -22.04
CA CYS A 723 -38.77 -2.09 -22.34
C CYS A 723 -39.06 -2.64 -23.75
N CYS A 724 -40.00 -2.06 -24.51
CA CYS A 724 -40.47 -2.62 -25.79
C CYS A 724 -40.00 -1.85 -27.04
N THR A 725 -38.94 -1.03 -26.97
CA THR A 725 -38.48 -0.19 -28.11
C THR A 725 -37.19 -0.66 -28.77
N VAL A 726 -36.87 -1.95 -28.66
CA VAL A 726 -35.90 -2.62 -29.56
C VAL A 726 -36.47 -4.00 -29.91
N MET A 727 -37.44 -4.01 -30.80
CA MET A 727 -37.79 -5.19 -31.60
C MET A 727 -37.35 -4.91 -33.04
#